data_AF-A0A2D6CML9-F1
#
_entry.id   AF-A0A2D6CML9-F1
#
_cell.length_a   1.000
_cell.length_b   1.000
_cell.length_c   1.000
_cell.angle_alpha   90.00
_cell.angle_beta   90.00
_cell.angle_gamma   90.00
#
_symmetry.space_group_name_H-M   'P 1'
#
loop_
_entity.id
_entity.type
_entity.pdbx_description
1 polymer ?
#
loop_
_entity_poly.entity_id
_entity_poly.type
_entity_poly.pdbx_seq_one_letter_code
_entity_poly.pdbx_strand_id
1 'polypeptide(L)'
;MIDLRPHLPGPSTHLFHYTFDPEGFRFDPFEFDFPKTRIPFAGNFGLDDFKLTYYGKVSFLVFCALNALRNLTYQQKKKRVCSAFRLFRKKGGETLTEWLAHKAYLKLQPPFSPTLWYDFLSRNRIDLEKNSTGGFSPSFALFIFVGKSGPDQLDVTLKSALQQNHGIDELIVLISEDSPPKTLKRAQWFTRRHPSVRTITCEVQNLERVLAATTSDIVCLAAAGDRLLPYAVARLDEALVDTDADIVYADEVILRNTGGRVHKVVLRPGFCLDHFLNYPFMGLMTAIRRDQLHDAEPFDDCSSIEAANERLILSALTGAKRTVHTPHIIYERLKCEDPASLRRLPPSPITAFLQGLGFRQATVTPAATPGLYSIRYNHPLPGKTGIVIPTKNNGQVLRMAVDSLERTVPSELYDLVVVNHESDDPETVTLLQTISEKHRVIDYQGSFNFSRINNFAVEFFSESIDSFLFMNNDVEAIKGGWLENMRDLLGRQEVGIVGGTLLYPPDVSFGSDSDFIAARYSEGNHPSVAKVSEDGHRRTVFDESSPHLIQHAGVILNVGVAEHYQKYEPYSDVYTRNTLRNPAVPSLVTRSFSAVTAACMLTRRDVFETLKGFDEAIAVGFGDVDLCLRAANEGYQSLCSAEAVLFHHESVSRDILFADEKDPHPADTTAFRHRYRDDIERDPFYHGMLSRTVTHYRPIRVPYSYGAVSHQIVDNLKPKPLKTP
;
A
#
# COMPACT_ATOMS: atom_id res chain seq x y z
N MET A 1 -1.72 -35.91 2.23
CA MET A 1 -0.26 -35.98 2.39
C MET A 1 0.24 -34.55 2.44
N ILE A 2 0.99 -34.14 3.47
CA ILE A 2 1.70 -32.85 3.43
C ILE A 2 3.08 -33.15 2.84
N ASP A 3 3.32 -32.64 1.64
CA ASP A 3 4.61 -32.72 0.97
C ASP A 3 5.41 -31.48 1.35
N LEU A 4 6.29 -31.63 2.33
CA LEU A 4 7.20 -30.57 2.73
C LEU A 4 8.33 -30.59 1.70
N ARG A 5 8.30 -29.66 0.74
CA ARG A 5 9.39 -29.44 -0.20
C ARG A 5 10.21 -28.23 0.21
N PRO A 6 11.48 -28.09 -0.19
CA PRO A 6 12.19 -26.83 -0.05
C PRO A 6 11.42 -25.72 -0.79
N HIS A 7 10.78 -24.83 -0.03
CA HIS A 7 9.95 -23.74 -0.55
C HIS A 7 10.75 -22.45 -0.78
N LEU A 8 12.01 -22.44 -0.33
CA LEU A 8 12.96 -21.37 -0.61
C LEU A 8 13.89 -21.84 -1.74
N PRO A 9 14.20 -20.97 -2.71
CA PRO A 9 15.14 -21.32 -3.76
C PRO A 9 16.56 -21.46 -3.19
N GLY A 10 17.09 -22.70 -3.18
CA GLY A 10 18.43 -23.06 -2.71
C GLY A 10 18.43 -23.87 -1.40
N PRO A 11 19.61 -24.25 -0.87
CA PRO A 11 19.70 -24.93 0.42
C PRO A 11 19.21 -23.99 1.54
N SER A 12 18.02 -24.25 2.07
CA SER A 12 17.44 -23.54 3.20
C SER A 12 17.54 -24.38 4.46
N THR A 13 17.66 -23.72 5.60
CA THR A 13 17.56 -24.37 6.92
C THR A 13 16.26 -23.97 7.53
N HIS A 14 15.31 -24.89 7.62
CA HIS A 14 14.08 -24.61 8.32
C HIS A 14 14.15 -25.05 9.78
N LEU A 15 13.67 -24.19 10.68
CA LEU A 15 13.44 -24.55 12.07
C LEU A 15 11.96 -24.84 12.22
N PHE A 16 11.60 -25.90 12.94
CA PHE A 16 10.22 -26.24 13.26
C PHE A 16 10.11 -26.65 14.72
N HIS A 17 9.04 -26.24 15.37
CA HIS A 17 8.61 -26.85 16.62
C HIS A 17 7.58 -27.92 16.27
N TYR A 18 7.76 -29.13 16.81
CA TYR A 18 6.80 -30.21 16.65
C TYR A 18 6.41 -30.75 18.02
N THR A 19 5.13 -31.10 18.15
CA THR A 19 4.58 -31.81 19.30
C THR A 19 3.79 -33.00 18.77
N PHE A 20 4.00 -34.17 19.37
CA PHE A 20 3.17 -35.35 19.10
C PHE A 20 1.99 -35.29 20.06
N ASP A 21 0.82 -34.94 19.55
CA ASP A 21 -0.46 -34.91 20.27
C ASP A 21 -1.30 -36.13 19.84
N PRO A 22 -2.07 -36.76 20.74
CA PRO A 22 -3.07 -37.78 20.37
C PRO A 22 -4.01 -37.39 19.22
N GLU A 23 -4.33 -36.10 19.05
CA GLU A 23 -5.21 -35.57 18.01
C GLU A 23 -4.51 -35.38 16.65
N GLY A 24 -3.17 -35.48 16.58
CA GLY A 24 -2.41 -35.43 15.34
C GLY A 24 -1.06 -34.71 15.46
N PHE A 25 -0.39 -34.54 14.32
CA PHE A 25 0.88 -33.82 14.24
C PHE A 25 0.66 -32.33 14.02
N ARG A 26 1.35 -31.49 14.81
CA ARG A 26 1.37 -30.04 14.63
C ARG A 26 2.70 -29.57 14.06
N PHE A 27 2.62 -28.75 13.01
CA PHE A 27 3.77 -28.17 12.31
C PHE A 27 3.76 -26.65 12.47
N ASP A 28 4.62 -26.14 13.36
CA ASP A 28 4.77 -24.70 13.58
C ASP A 28 6.14 -24.25 13.03
N PRO A 29 6.20 -23.76 11.78
CA PRO A 29 7.41 -23.12 11.26
C PRO A 29 7.72 -21.84 12.05
N PHE A 30 9.00 -21.61 12.35
CA PHE A 30 9.47 -20.34 12.94
C PHE A 30 9.47 -19.18 11.92
N GLU A 31 8.92 -19.41 10.73
CA GLU A 31 8.64 -18.40 9.71
C GLU A 31 7.26 -17.81 9.94
N PHE A 32 7.21 -16.55 10.37
CA PHE A 32 5.94 -15.87 10.65
C PHE A 32 5.02 -15.78 9.42
N ASP A 33 5.58 -15.71 8.19
CA ASP A 33 4.80 -15.67 6.95
C ASP A 33 3.96 -16.93 6.69
N PHE A 34 4.26 -18.03 7.39
CA PHE A 34 3.54 -19.28 7.21
C PHE A 34 2.38 -19.39 8.20
N PRO A 35 1.17 -19.77 7.77
CA PRO A 35 0.07 -19.98 8.69
C PRO A 35 0.42 -21.09 9.68
N LYS A 36 0.31 -20.82 10.99
CA LYS A 36 0.35 -21.89 12.00
C LYS A 36 -0.69 -22.92 11.63
N THR A 37 -0.34 -24.20 11.62
CA THR A 37 -1.31 -25.28 11.43
C THR A 37 -2.23 -25.31 12.66
N ARG A 38 -3.32 -24.54 12.63
CA ARG A 38 -4.28 -24.44 13.74
C ARG A 38 -5.11 -25.72 13.93
N ILE A 39 -5.10 -26.60 12.94
CA ILE A 39 -5.79 -27.90 12.94
C ILE A 39 -4.71 -28.99 12.89
N PRO A 40 -4.70 -29.96 13.83
CA PRO A 40 -3.79 -31.10 13.80
C PRO A 40 -3.94 -31.88 12.48
N PHE A 41 -2.84 -32.22 11.83
CA PHE A 41 -2.87 -33.04 10.62
C PHE A 41 -2.68 -34.52 10.99
N ALA A 42 -3.66 -35.36 10.62
CA ALA A 42 -3.67 -36.80 10.92
C ALA A 42 -3.28 -37.68 9.70
N GLY A 43 -2.62 -37.13 8.68
CA GLY A 43 -2.21 -37.87 7.48
C GLY A 43 -0.71 -38.13 7.36
N ASN A 44 -0.29 -38.76 6.26
CA ASN A 44 1.13 -39.03 5.95
C ASN A 44 1.90 -37.76 5.52
N PHE A 45 3.17 -37.66 5.92
CA PHE A 45 4.12 -36.64 5.45
C PHE A 45 5.11 -37.26 4.46
N GLY A 46 5.35 -36.56 3.36
CA GLY A 46 6.51 -36.79 2.48
C GLY A 46 7.62 -35.83 2.86
N LEU A 47 8.84 -36.35 3.03
CA LEU A 47 10.06 -35.55 3.29
C LEU A 47 11.13 -36.01 2.30
N ASP A 48 11.16 -35.38 1.14
CA ASP A 48 12.18 -35.65 0.12
C ASP A 48 13.27 -34.57 0.16
N ASP A 49 14.54 -34.98 0.04
CA ASP A 49 15.72 -34.11 0.06
C ASP A 49 15.95 -33.30 1.37
N PHE A 50 15.39 -33.74 2.50
CA PHE A 50 15.67 -33.16 3.82
C PHE A 50 16.75 -33.90 4.59
N LYS A 51 17.64 -33.13 5.24
CA LYS A 51 18.45 -33.64 6.35
C LYS A 51 17.87 -33.14 7.67
N LEU A 52 17.23 -34.04 8.42
CA LEU A 52 16.73 -33.75 9.75
C LEU A 52 17.88 -33.75 10.76
N THR A 53 17.94 -32.72 11.61
CA THR A 53 18.86 -32.64 12.76
C THR A 53 18.03 -32.36 14.00
N TYR A 54 18.08 -33.27 14.97
CA TYR A 54 17.35 -33.10 16.23
C TYR A 54 18.18 -32.28 17.22
N TYR A 55 17.52 -31.32 17.87
CA TYR A 55 18.08 -30.54 18.97
C TYR A 55 17.20 -30.71 20.22
N GLY A 56 17.82 -31.08 21.34
CA GLY A 56 17.19 -30.89 22.65
C GLY A 56 17.11 -29.41 23.02
N LYS A 57 16.26 -29.04 23.98
CA LYS A 57 15.99 -27.63 24.38
C LYS A 57 17.27 -26.79 24.57
N VAL A 58 18.23 -27.31 25.33
CA VAL A 58 19.50 -26.59 25.61
C VAL A 58 20.35 -26.43 24.35
N SER A 59 20.53 -27.51 23.57
CA SER A 59 21.30 -27.47 22.32
C SER A 59 20.68 -26.55 21.27
N PHE A 60 19.35 -26.47 21.22
CA PHE A 60 18.60 -25.57 20.34
C PHE A 60 18.83 -24.10 20.74
N LEU A 61 18.70 -23.78 22.02
CA LEU A 61 18.99 -22.45 22.56
C LEU A 61 20.41 -21.98 22.23
N VAL A 62 21.42 -22.85 22.41
CA VAL A 62 22.82 -22.55 22.06
C VAL A 62 22.97 -22.33 20.55
N PHE A 63 22.40 -23.20 19.73
CA PHE A 63 22.41 -23.06 18.28
C PHE A 63 21.80 -21.72 17.83
N CYS A 64 20.66 -21.35 18.39
CA CYS A 64 19.98 -20.11 18.07
C CYS A 64 20.78 -18.88 18.52
N ALA A 65 21.33 -18.90 19.73
CA ALA A 65 22.16 -17.81 20.24
C ALA A 65 23.42 -17.58 19.40
N LEU A 66 24.14 -18.65 19.04
CA LEU A 66 25.34 -18.57 18.19
C LEU A 66 25.03 -17.99 16.82
N ASN A 67 23.98 -18.48 16.15
CA ASN A 67 23.59 -17.98 14.84
C ASN A 67 23.03 -16.55 14.91
N ALA A 68 22.24 -16.23 15.92
CA ALA A 68 21.75 -14.87 16.14
C ALA A 68 22.90 -13.87 16.32
N LEU A 69 24.01 -14.25 16.95
CA LEU A 69 25.17 -13.36 17.22
C LEU A 69 26.25 -13.38 16.12
N ARG A 70 26.20 -14.35 15.18
CA ARG A 70 27.18 -14.53 14.11
C ARG A 70 27.31 -13.28 13.22
N ASN A 71 28.52 -12.91 12.81
CA ASN A 71 28.80 -11.79 11.91
C ASN A 71 28.27 -10.41 12.36
N LEU A 72 27.96 -10.24 13.65
CA LEU A 72 27.61 -8.93 14.21
C LEU A 72 28.85 -8.20 14.72
N THR A 73 28.85 -6.88 14.59
CA THR A 73 29.79 -6.00 15.28
C THR A 73 29.63 -6.13 16.80
N TYR A 74 30.65 -5.71 17.56
CA TYR A 74 30.61 -5.75 19.02
C TYR A 74 29.40 -4.99 19.59
N GLN A 75 29.09 -3.80 19.05
CA GLN A 75 27.95 -2.99 19.48
C GLN A 75 26.61 -3.68 19.20
N GLN A 76 26.45 -4.30 18.03
CA GLN A 76 25.25 -5.09 17.69
C GLN A 76 25.11 -6.33 18.58
N LYS A 77 26.21 -7.03 18.89
CA LYS A 77 26.21 -8.16 19.84
C LYS A 77 25.76 -7.71 21.23
N LYS A 78 26.33 -6.62 21.74
CA LYS A 78 25.97 -6.04 23.04
C LYS A 78 24.48 -5.71 23.09
N LYS A 79 23.95 -4.99 22.09
CA LYS A 79 22.51 -4.70 21.98
C LYS A 79 21.65 -5.96 22.01
N ARG A 80 22.00 -6.97 21.19
CA ARG A 80 21.23 -8.24 21.14
C ARG A 80 21.24 -8.99 22.46
N VAL A 81 22.38 -9.06 23.14
CA VAL A 81 22.48 -9.69 24.46
C VAL A 81 21.65 -8.92 25.50
N CYS A 82 21.69 -7.59 25.48
CA CYS A 82 20.86 -6.77 26.35
C CYS A 82 19.36 -6.95 26.06
N SER A 83 18.96 -7.07 24.79
CA SER A 83 17.56 -7.36 24.42
C SER A 83 17.14 -8.76 24.85
N ALA A 84 18.00 -9.77 24.66
CA ALA A 84 17.77 -11.13 25.11
C ALA A 84 17.58 -11.20 26.64
N PHE A 85 18.47 -10.56 27.41
CA PHE A 85 18.37 -10.51 28.86
C PHE A 85 17.10 -9.77 29.32
N ARG A 86 16.77 -8.64 28.68
CA ARG A 86 15.54 -7.91 28.95
C ARG A 86 14.30 -8.76 28.65
N LEU A 87 14.27 -9.45 27.51
CA LEU A 87 13.18 -10.31 27.10
C LEU A 87 13.01 -11.50 28.05
N PHE A 88 14.11 -12.15 28.45
CA PHE A 88 14.11 -13.22 29.44
C PHE A 88 13.50 -12.77 30.77
N ARG A 89 13.96 -11.61 31.28
CA ARG A 89 13.50 -11.05 32.56
C ARG A 89 12.04 -10.66 32.52
N LYS A 90 11.55 -10.19 31.37
CA LYS A 90 10.18 -9.69 31.20
C LYS A 90 9.16 -10.78 30.85
N LYS A 91 9.51 -11.70 29.94
CA LYS A 91 8.57 -12.65 29.30
C LYS A 91 8.97 -14.12 29.44
N GLY A 92 10.02 -14.41 30.21
CA GLY A 92 10.48 -15.76 30.51
C GLY A 92 11.31 -16.42 29.40
N GLY A 93 11.69 -17.68 29.65
CA GLY A 93 12.61 -18.44 28.81
C GLY A 93 12.02 -18.95 27.49
N GLU A 94 10.71 -19.19 27.44
CA GLU A 94 10.02 -19.69 26.23
C GLU A 94 9.99 -18.62 25.14
N THR A 95 9.50 -17.43 25.47
CA THR A 95 9.52 -16.25 24.59
C THR A 95 10.93 -15.89 24.12
N LEU A 96 11.93 -15.99 25.01
CA LEU A 96 13.33 -15.81 24.62
C LEU A 96 13.76 -16.84 23.57
N THR A 97 13.36 -18.09 23.74
CA THR A 97 13.72 -19.19 22.84
C THR A 97 13.11 -18.95 21.46
N GLU A 98 11.82 -18.59 21.39
CA GLU A 98 11.15 -18.25 20.13
C GLU A 98 11.80 -17.05 19.44
N TRP A 99 12.12 -15.99 20.18
CA TRP A 99 12.80 -14.81 19.65
C TRP A 99 14.19 -15.14 19.11
N LEU A 100 15.00 -15.91 19.86
CA LEU A 100 16.33 -16.35 19.42
C LEU A 100 16.22 -17.28 18.21
N ALA A 101 15.26 -18.20 18.20
CA ALA A 101 14.97 -19.09 17.09
C ALA A 101 14.63 -18.31 15.83
N HIS A 102 13.74 -17.32 15.94
CA HIS A 102 13.40 -16.43 14.84
C HIS A 102 14.61 -15.63 14.34
N LYS A 103 15.42 -15.07 15.24
CA LYS A 103 16.66 -14.33 14.89
C LYS A 103 17.69 -15.22 14.19
N ALA A 104 17.83 -16.46 14.63
CA ALA A 104 18.69 -17.45 14.00
C ALA A 104 18.14 -17.84 12.63
N TYR A 105 16.84 -18.13 12.54
CA TYR A 105 16.12 -18.47 11.31
C TYR A 105 16.36 -17.41 10.23
N LEU A 106 16.14 -16.13 10.54
CA LEU A 106 16.33 -15.03 9.57
C LEU A 106 17.77 -14.94 9.04
N LYS A 107 18.78 -15.34 9.83
CA LYS A 107 20.19 -15.36 9.41
C LYS A 107 20.57 -16.61 8.64
N LEU A 108 19.90 -17.71 8.91
CA LEU A 108 20.11 -18.98 8.22
C LEU A 108 19.41 -18.99 6.85
N GLN A 109 18.37 -18.18 6.67
CA GLN A 109 17.72 -18.06 5.36
C GLN A 109 18.61 -17.30 4.37
N PRO A 110 18.60 -17.71 3.08
CA PRO A 110 19.18 -16.89 2.03
C PRO A 110 18.51 -15.50 2.00
N PRO A 111 19.25 -14.45 1.58
CA PRO A 111 18.67 -13.14 1.37
C PRO A 111 17.57 -13.25 0.30
N PHE A 112 16.52 -12.44 0.43
CA PHE A 112 15.45 -12.41 -0.55
C PHE A 112 16.03 -11.99 -1.90
N SER A 113 15.90 -12.86 -2.91
CA SER A 113 16.26 -12.58 -4.28
C SER A 113 14.97 -12.52 -5.10
N PRO A 114 14.58 -11.34 -5.61
CA PRO A 114 13.40 -11.22 -6.48
C PRO A 114 13.45 -12.17 -7.68
N THR A 115 14.65 -12.44 -8.20
CA THR A 115 14.86 -13.36 -9.32
C THR A 115 14.56 -14.80 -8.93
N LEU A 116 15.17 -15.27 -7.84
CA LEU A 116 14.93 -16.65 -7.39
C LEU A 116 13.49 -16.85 -6.93
N TRP A 117 12.89 -15.83 -6.31
CA TRP A 117 11.48 -15.83 -5.91
C TRP A 117 10.56 -15.96 -7.13
N TYR A 118 10.81 -15.18 -8.18
CA TYR A 118 10.06 -15.22 -9.41
C TYR A 118 10.27 -16.54 -10.19
N ASP A 119 11.50 -17.06 -10.23
CA ASP A 119 11.80 -18.36 -10.84
C ASP A 119 11.07 -19.50 -10.12
N PHE A 120 11.06 -19.47 -8.78
CA PHE A 120 10.29 -20.43 -7.97
C PHE A 120 8.80 -20.34 -8.27
N LEU A 121 8.26 -19.13 -8.29
CA LEU A 121 6.85 -18.88 -8.63
C LEU A 121 6.52 -19.39 -10.02
N SER A 122 7.41 -19.19 -11.00
CA SER A 122 7.25 -19.64 -12.39
C SER A 122 7.34 -21.16 -12.57
N ARG A 123 8.12 -21.86 -11.76
CA ARG A 123 8.24 -23.34 -11.82
C ARG A 123 7.13 -24.09 -11.10
N ASN A 124 6.60 -23.52 -10.02
CA ASN A 124 5.57 -24.16 -9.20
C ASN A 124 4.15 -23.69 -9.55
N ARG A 125 3.95 -23.12 -10.74
CA ARG A 125 2.60 -22.79 -11.21
C ARG A 125 1.87 -24.10 -11.53
N ILE A 126 0.67 -24.22 -10.99
CA ILE A 126 -0.31 -25.14 -11.55
C ILE A 126 -0.70 -24.52 -12.88
N ASP A 127 -0.45 -25.21 -13.99
CA ASP A 127 -0.98 -24.82 -15.28
C ASP A 127 -2.50 -24.72 -15.11
N LEU A 128 -2.99 -23.48 -15.11
CA LEU A 128 -4.42 -23.23 -15.08
C LEU A 128 -4.91 -23.63 -16.47
N GLU A 129 -5.34 -24.90 -16.57
CA GLU A 129 -6.05 -25.42 -17.73
C GLU A 129 -7.24 -24.50 -18.04
N LYS A 130 -7.64 -24.48 -19.32
CA LYS A 130 -8.81 -23.72 -19.80
C LYS A 130 -10.06 -24.13 -19.02
N ASN A 131 -10.35 -23.44 -17.93
CA ASN A 131 -11.68 -23.41 -17.36
C ASN A 131 -12.51 -22.42 -18.19
N SER A 132 -12.74 -22.74 -19.47
CA SER A 132 -13.75 -22.05 -20.25
C SER A 132 -15.10 -22.47 -19.70
N THR A 133 -15.64 -21.70 -18.76
CA THR A 133 -17.09 -21.63 -18.58
C THR A 133 -17.65 -21.13 -19.91
N GLY A 134 -18.65 -21.81 -20.47
CA GLY A 134 -19.13 -21.61 -21.85
C GLY A 134 -19.84 -20.28 -22.14
N GLY A 135 -19.34 -19.17 -21.59
CA GLY A 135 -19.80 -17.81 -21.84
C GLY A 135 -19.16 -17.17 -23.07
N PHE A 136 -19.72 -16.04 -23.51
CA PHE A 136 -19.13 -15.19 -24.54
C PHE A 136 -17.82 -14.59 -24.01
N SER A 137 -16.72 -14.85 -24.70
CA SER A 137 -15.42 -14.25 -24.39
C SER A 137 -15.14 -13.08 -25.35
N PRO A 138 -14.73 -11.91 -24.85
CA PRO A 138 -14.41 -10.76 -25.68
C PRO A 138 -13.20 -10.99 -26.58
N SER A 139 -13.21 -10.36 -27.75
CA SER A 139 -12.07 -10.36 -28.67
C SER A 139 -10.99 -9.37 -28.24
N PHE A 140 -9.71 -9.72 -28.45
CA PHE A 140 -8.55 -8.95 -28.01
C PHE A 140 -7.74 -8.37 -29.18
N ALA A 141 -7.43 -7.07 -29.10
CA ALA A 141 -6.41 -6.41 -29.89
C ALA A 141 -5.20 -6.05 -29.02
N LEU A 142 -4.02 -6.51 -29.43
CA LEU A 142 -2.75 -6.15 -28.82
C LEU A 142 -1.91 -5.29 -29.77
N PHE A 143 -1.66 -4.05 -29.37
CA PHE A 143 -0.83 -3.10 -30.10
C PHE A 143 0.61 -3.18 -29.57
N ILE A 144 1.53 -3.59 -30.43
CA ILE A 144 2.94 -3.82 -30.09
C ILE A 144 3.77 -2.67 -30.66
N PHE A 145 4.27 -1.78 -29.80
CA PHE A 145 5.14 -0.68 -30.21
C PHE A 145 6.58 -1.14 -30.32
N VAL A 146 7.20 -0.90 -31.48
CA VAL A 146 8.59 -1.33 -31.74
C VAL A 146 9.61 -0.29 -31.30
N GLY A 147 9.41 0.99 -31.60
CA GLY A 147 10.41 2.03 -31.33
C GLY A 147 11.79 1.65 -31.86
N LYS A 148 12.83 1.84 -31.03
CA LYS A 148 14.23 1.49 -31.38
C LYS A 148 14.56 -0.01 -31.23
N SER A 149 13.59 -0.86 -30.90
CA SER A 149 13.85 -2.27 -30.60
C SER A 149 14.31 -3.06 -31.83
N GLY A 150 15.24 -3.99 -31.58
CA GLY A 150 15.78 -4.89 -32.59
C GLY A 150 14.80 -6.01 -33.00
N PRO A 151 15.11 -6.77 -34.07
CA PRO A 151 14.28 -7.89 -34.52
C PRO A 151 14.14 -8.99 -33.46
N ASP A 152 15.16 -9.22 -32.64
CA ASP A 152 15.12 -10.25 -31.58
C ASP A 152 14.15 -9.89 -30.45
N GLN A 153 14.08 -8.60 -30.10
CA GLN A 153 13.14 -8.08 -29.11
C GLN A 153 11.70 -8.21 -29.62
N LEU A 154 11.46 -7.85 -30.89
CA LEU A 154 10.16 -8.05 -31.53
C LEU A 154 9.76 -9.54 -31.57
N ASP A 155 10.71 -10.43 -31.87
CA ASP A 155 10.52 -11.88 -31.86
C ASP A 155 10.04 -12.40 -30.50
N VAL A 156 10.63 -11.92 -29.40
CA VAL A 156 10.24 -12.30 -28.04
C VAL A 156 8.77 -11.98 -27.80
N THR A 157 8.37 -10.74 -28.06
CA THR A 157 7.01 -10.27 -27.81
C THR A 157 6.00 -10.99 -28.70
N LEU A 158 6.21 -10.99 -30.02
CA LEU A 158 5.28 -11.63 -30.97
C LEU A 158 5.14 -13.13 -30.74
N LYS A 159 6.22 -13.86 -30.48
CA LYS A 159 6.12 -15.29 -30.18
C LYS A 159 5.35 -15.53 -28.89
N SER A 160 5.57 -14.73 -27.86
CA SER A 160 4.85 -14.85 -26.59
C SER A 160 3.36 -14.55 -26.73
N ALA A 161 3.00 -13.58 -27.58
CA ALA A 161 1.62 -13.23 -27.90
C ALA A 161 0.92 -14.32 -28.74
N LEU A 162 1.60 -14.88 -29.74
CA LEU A 162 1.07 -15.97 -30.57
C LEU A 162 0.91 -17.31 -29.82
N GLN A 163 1.60 -17.47 -28.69
CA GLN A 163 1.60 -18.68 -27.86
C GLN A 163 0.67 -18.58 -26.64
N GLN A 164 -0.17 -17.54 -26.55
CA GLN A 164 -1.11 -17.40 -25.45
C GLN A 164 -2.14 -18.55 -25.44
N ASN A 165 -2.49 -19.01 -24.24
CA ASN A 165 -3.50 -20.05 -24.02
C ASN A 165 -4.89 -19.60 -24.46
N HIS A 166 -5.16 -18.30 -24.31
CA HIS A 166 -6.30 -17.59 -24.87
C HIS A 166 -5.78 -16.77 -26.07
N GLY A 167 -6.34 -17.01 -27.27
CA GLY A 167 -5.84 -16.40 -28.49
C GLY A 167 -6.00 -14.88 -28.52
N ILE A 168 -5.19 -14.19 -29.31
CA ILE A 168 -5.35 -12.74 -29.57
C ILE A 168 -5.82 -12.59 -31.01
N ASP A 169 -6.96 -11.93 -31.22
CA ASP A 169 -7.62 -11.79 -32.51
C ASP A 169 -6.85 -10.85 -33.45
N GLU A 170 -6.39 -9.72 -32.92
CA GLU A 170 -5.65 -8.70 -33.67
C GLU A 170 -4.29 -8.42 -33.01
N LEU A 171 -3.20 -8.74 -33.70
CA LEU A 171 -1.83 -8.40 -33.32
C LEU A 171 -1.32 -7.27 -34.22
N ILE A 172 -1.30 -6.04 -33.72
CA ILE A 172 -0.97 -4.86 -34.51
C ILE A 172 0.43 -4.38 -34.13
N VAL A 173 1.40 -4.60 -35.02
CA VAL A 173 2.80 -4.17 -34.84
C VAL A 173 2.96 -2.75 -35.38
N LEU A 174 3.24 -1.81 -34.50
CA LEU A 174 3.45 -0.40 -34.82
C LEU A 174 4.94 -0.13 -35.03
N ILE A 175 5.30 0.27 -36.25
CA ILE A 175 6.65 0.62 -36.67
C ILE A 175 6.78 2.15 -36.70
N SER A 176 7.69 2.68 -35.91
CA SER A 176 8.09 4.10 -35.94
C SER A 176 9.17 4.35 -37.01
N GLU A 177 9.38 5.60 -37.37
CA GLU A 177 10.43 6.04 -38.32
C GLU A 177 11.84 5.70 -37.84
N ASP A 178 12.06 5.71 -36.52
CA ASP A 178 13.34 5.36 -35.90
C ASP A 178 13.55 3.84 -35.72
N SER A 179 12.57 3.02 -36.14
CA SER A 179 12.67 1.57 -36.08
C SER A 179 13.75 1.03 -37.03
N PRO A 180 14.61 0.08 -36.60
CA PRO A 180 15.63 -0.49 -37.48
C PRO A 180 15.01 -1.16 -38.72
N PRO A 181 15.57 -0.97 -39.93
CA PRO A 181 15.04 -1.58 -41.16
C PRO A 181 14.95 -3.11 -41.12
N LYS A 182 15.82 -3.76 -40.35
CA LYS A 182 15.77 -5.20 -40.12
C LYS A 182 14.54 -5.61 -39.30
N THR A 183 14.11 -4.79 -38.34
CA THR A 183 12.93 -5.03 -37.53
C THR A 183 11.65 -4.89 -38.37
N LEU A 184 11.56 -3.88 -39.25
CA LEU A 184 10.45 -3.77 -40.20
C LEU A 184 10.34 -5.00 -41.11
N LYS A 185 11.45 -5.46 -41.70
CA LYS A 185 11.47 -6.70 -42.50
C LYS A 185 10.99 -7.91 -41.69
N ARG A 186 11.34 -7.96 -40.40
CA ARG A 186 10.91 -9.03 -39.49
C ARG A 186 9.41 -8.95 -39.17
N ALA A 187 8.86 -7.77 -38.89
CA ALA A 187 7.43 -7.56 -38.68
C ALA A 187 6.59 -7.98 -39.91
N GLN A 188 7.03 -7.57 -41.11
CA GLN A 188 6.40 -7.98 -42.36
C GLN A 188 6.53 -9.49 -42.63
N TRP A 189 7.58 -10.15 -42.13
CA TRP A 189 7.71 -11.60 -42.22
C TRP A 189 6.65 -12.33 -41.38
N PHE A 190 6.32 -11.82 -40.19
CA PHE A 190 5.23 -12.35 -39.37
C PHE A 190 3.86 -12.09 -40.01
N THR A 191 3.63 -10.88 -40.51
CA THR A 191 2.39 -10.49 -41.20
C THR A 191 2.05 -11.44 -42.36
N ARG A 192 3.06 -11.89 -43.12
CA ARG A 192 2.86 -12.84 -44.23
C ARG A 192 2.55 -14.28 -43.78
N ARG A 193 2.85 -14.63 -42.52
CA ARG A 193 2.73 -16.01 -41.99
C ARG A 193 1.57 -16.19 -41.03
N HIS A 194 1.14 -15.13 -40.38
CA HIS A 194 0.12 -15.15 -39.34
C HIS A 194 -0.99 -14.17 -39.73
N PRO A 195 -2.19 -14.65 -40.08
CA PRO A 195 -3.31 -13.80 -40.52
C PRO A 195 -3.77 -12.77 -39.47
N SER A 196 -3.58 -13.06 -38.18
CA SER A 196 -3.89 -12.13 -37.08
C SER A 196 -2.86 -11.01 -36.91
N VAL A 197 -1.67 -11.12 -37.53
CA VAL A 197 -0.61 -10.11 -37.40
C VAL A 197 -0.70 -9.09 -38.53
N ARG A 198 -0.77 -7.82 -38.16
CA ARG A 198 -0.71 -6.68 -39.08
C ARG A 198 0.49 -5.80 -38.70
N THR A 199 1.17 -5.26 -39.70
CA THR A 199 2.25 -4.28 -39.49
C THR A 199 1.82 -2.94 -40.05
N ILE A 200 1.87 -1.89 -39.24
CA ILE A 200 1.46 -0.54 -39.59
C ILE A 200 2.57 0.43 -39.21
N THR A 201 2.94 1.31 -40.12
CA THR A 201 3.85 2.41 -39.81
C THR A 201 3.06 3.52 -39.13
N CYS A 202 3.37 3.80 -37.87
CA CYS A 202 2.66 4.77 -37.05
C CYS A 202 3.54 5.22 -35.89
N GLU A 203 3.65 6.52 -35.70
CA GLU A 203 4.19 7.10 -34.47
C GLU A 203 3.19 7.02 -33.33
N VAL A 204 3.69 7.04 -32.08
CA VAL A 204 2.83 6.96 -30.89
C VAL A 204 1.83 8.12 -30.83
N GLN A 205 2.18 9.30 -31.37
CA GLN A 205 1.32 10.48 -31.41
C GLN A 205 0.13 10.35 -32.37
N ASN A 206 0.12 9.32 -33.23
CA ASN A 206 -0.96 9.08 -34.18
C ASN A 206 -1.72 7.77 -33.88
N LEU A 207 -1.57 7.25 -32.65
CA LEU A 207 -2.13 5.96 -32.25
C LEU A 207 -3.65 5.91 -32.40
N GLU A 208 -4.36 7.03 -32.23
CA GLU A 208 -5.81 7.16 -32.39
C GLU A 208 -6.30 6.67 -33.74
N ARG A 209 -5.51 6.88 -34.81
CA ARG A 209 -5.89 6.48 -36.17
C ARG A 209 -5.89 4.96 -36.34
N VAL A 210 -4.96 4.29 -35.66
CA VAL A 210 -4.85 2.83 -35.73
C VAL A 210 -5.84 2.17 -34.78
N LEU A 211 -6.06 2.76 -33.60
CA LEU A 211 -7.08 2.33 -32.65
C LEU A 211 -8.48 2.34 -33.29
N ALA A 212 -8.83 3.38 -34.04
CA ALA A 212 -10.12 3.47 -34.71
C ALA A 212 -10.38 2.35 -35.75
N ALA A 213 -9.33 1.68 -36.23
CA ALA A 213 -9.44 0.62 -37.22
C ALA A 213 -9.62 -0.78 -36.60
N THR A 214 -9.43 -0.94 -35.28
CA THR A 214 -9.62 -2.23 -34.62
C THR A 214 -11.09 -2.53 -34.39
N THR A 215 -11.47 -3.79 -34.57
CA THR A 215 -12.84 -4.26 -34.34
C THR A 215 -12.98 -5.03 -33.03
N SER A 216 -11.85 -5.33 -32.37
CA SER A 216 -11.81 -6.12 -31.15
C SER A 216 -12.49 -5.41 -29.99
N ASP A 217 -13.04 -6.18 -29.05
CA ASP A 217 -13.76 -5.65 -27.88
C ASP A 217 -12.82 -5.04 -26.86
N ILE A 218 -11.60 -5.57 -26.75
CA ILE A 218 -10.59 -5.18 -25.75
C ILE A 218 -9.32 -4.68 -26.45
N VAL A 219 -8.76 -3.60 -25.91
CA VAL A 219 -7.48 -3.03 -26.35
C VAL A 219 -6.43 -3.18 -25.24
N CYS A 220 -5.24 -3.65 -25.60
CA CYS A 220 -4.05 -3.73 -24.76
C CYS A 220 -2.82 -3.16 -25.49
N LEU A 221 -1.85 -2.62 -24.75
CA LEU A 221 -0.55 -2.18 -25.29
C LEU A 221 0.60 -3.07 -24.81
N ALA A 222 1.62 -3.26 -25.65
CA ALA A 222 2.87 -3.91 -25.29
C ALA A 222 4.06 -3.27 -26.01
N ALA A 223 5.26 -3.38 -25.42
CA ALA A 223 6.50 -2.93 -26.04
C ALA A 223 7.31 -4.10 -26.59
N ALA A 224 7.93 -3.93 -27.75
CA ALA A 224 8.81 -4.94 -28.32
C ALA A 224 10.03 -5.19 -27.40
N GLY A 225 10.21 -6.45 -27.00
CA GLY A 225 11.21 -6.91 -26.03
C GLY A 225 10.60 -7.43 -24.73
N ASP A 226 9.38 -7.01 -24.42
CA ASP A 226 8.60 -7.54 -23.30
C ASP A 226 7.98 -8.89 -23.66
N ARG A 227 7.61 -9.68 -22.65
CA ARG A 227 7.05 -11.01 -22.82
C ARG A 227 5.74 -11.15 -22.05
N LEU A 228 4.70 -11.58 -22.75
CA LEU A 228 3.45 -12.00 -22.14
C LEU A 228 3.63 -13.44 -21.63
N LEU A 229 3.26 -13.69 -20.37
CA LEU A 229 3.25 -15.05 -19.85
C LEU A 229 2.11 -15.85 -20.51
N PRO A 230 2.22 -17.18 -20.67
CA PRO A 230 1.28 -17.95 -21.52
C PRO A 230 -0.22 -17.80 -21.19
N TYR A 231 -0.55 -17.48 -19.94
CA TYR A 231 -1.92 -17.29 -19.45
C TYR A 231 -2.31 -15.82 -19.27
N ALA A 232 -1.52 -14.86 -19.78
CA ALA A 232 -1.75 -13.45 -19.54
C ALA A 232 -3.14 -13.02 -20.02
N VAL A 233 -3.45 -13.32 -21.28
CA VAL A 233 -4.75 -12.97 -21.87
C VAL A 233 -5.89 -13.75 -21.20
N ALA A 234 -5.67 -15.03 -20.87
CA ALA A 234 -6.67 -15.84 -20.18
C ALA A 234 -7.06 -15.26 -18.79
N ARG A 235 -6.11 -14.70 -18.04
CA ARG A 235 -6.37 -14.06 -16.74
C ARG A 235 -7.08 -12.70 -16.88
N LEU A 236 -6.80 -11.98 -17.95
CA LEU A 236 -7.50 -10.72 -18.25
C LEU A 236 -8.95 -11.01 -18.69
N ASP A 237 -9.13 -11.99 -19.57
CA ASP A 237 -10.44 -12.50 -20.03
C ASP A 237 -11.30 -12.98 -18.86
N GLU A 238 -10.77 -13.86 -18.00
CA GLU A 238 -11.45 -14.34 -16.79
C GLU A 238 -11.91 -13.18 -15.90
N ALA A 239 -11.02 -12.22 -15.62
CA ALA A 239 -11.38 -11.05 -14.82
C ALA A 239 -12.45 -10.17 -15.50
N LEU A 240 -12.34 -9.94 -16.82
CA LEU A 240 -13.33 -9.16 -17.58
C LEU A 240 -14.72 -9.82 -17.54
N VAL A 241 -14.79 -11.14 -17.70
CA VAL A 241 -16.03 -11.91 -17.74
C VAL A 241 -16.63 -12.09 -16.35
N ASP A 242 -15.84 -12.50 -15.37
CA ASP A 242 -16.31 -12.82 -14.02
C ASP A 242 -16.78 -11.59 -13.26
N THR A 243 -16.22 -10.43 -13.58
CA THR A 243 -16.49 -9.18 -12.87
C THR A 243 -17.23 -8.15 -13.72
N ASP A 244 -17.48 -8.40 -15.01
CA ASP A 244 -18.02 -7.39 -15.94
C ASP A 244 -17.25 -6.06 -15.86
N ALA A 245 -15.91 -6.14 -15.88
CA ALA A 245 -15.05 -4.97 -15.74
C ALA A 245 -14.94 -4.18 -17.05
N ASP A 246 -14.76 -2.87 -16.92
CA ASP A 246 -14.45 -1.96 -18.02
C ASP A 246 -12.95 -1.85 -18.28
N ILE A 247 -12.17 -1.92 -17.19
CA ILE A 247 -10.71 -1.85 -17.19
C ILE A 247 -10.18 -2.96 -16.30
N VAL A 248 -9.23 -3.75 -16.79
CA VAL A 248 -8.51 -4.78 -16.03
C VAL A 248 -7.02 -4.58 -16.14
N TYR A 249 -6.31 -4.55 -15.02
CA TYR A 249 -4.85 -4.55 -14.97
C TYR A 249 -4.34 -5.64 -14.02
N ALA A 250 -3.05 -5.95 -14.13
CA ALA A 250 -2.44 -7.10 -13.45
C ALA A 250 -1.03 -6.79 -12.96
N ASP A 251 -0.39 -7.72 -12.24
CA ASP A 251 0.99 -7.57 -11.78
C ASP A 251 2.03 -7.81 -12.88
N GLU A 252 3.23 -7.26 -12.69
CA GLU A 252 4.35 -7.44 -13.62
C GLU A 252 5.68 -7.64 -12.88
N VAL A 253 6.67 -8.16 -13.61
CA VAL A 253 8.07 -8.11 -13.20
C VAL A 253 8.88 -7.29 -14.18
N ILE A 254 9.76 -6.45 -13.66
CA ILE A 254 10.70 -5.67 -14.45
C ILE A 254 12.04 -6.40 -14.42
N LEU A 255 12.55 -6.79 -15.59
CA LEU A 255 13.82 -7.48 -15.80
C LEU A 255 14.89 -6.48 -16.24
N ARG A 256 16.15 -6.71 -15.85
CA ARG A 256 17.28 -5.91 -16.37
C ARG A 256 17.56 -6.16 -17.85
N ASN A 257 17.25 -7.36 -18.32
CA ASN A 257 17.45 -7.84 -19.67
C ASN A 257 16.58 -9.09 -19.88
N THR A 258 16.32 -9.46 -21.14
CA THR A 258 15.45 -10.59 -21.49
C THR A 258 15.93 -11.88 -20.84
N GLY A 259 15.04 -12.55 -20.10
CA GLY A 259 15.36 -13.80 -19.38
C GLY A 259 16.40 -13.67 -18.27
N GLY A 260 16.77 -12.44 -17.90
CA GLY A 260 17.81 -12.19 -16.90
C GLY A 260 17.25 -11.78 -15.54
N ARG A 261 18.06 -11.03 -14.79
CA ARG A 261 17.79 -10.72 -13.39
C ARG A 261 16.56 -9.83 -13.23
N VAL A 262 15.63 -10.22 -12.36
CA VAL A 262 14.51 -9.37 -11.90
C VAL A 262 15.08 -8.14 -11.18
N HIS A 263 14.78 -6.97 -11.74
CA HIS A 263 15.07 -5.66 -11.15
C HIS A 263 14.03 -5.31 -10.07
N LYS A 264 12.75 -5.51 -10.36
CA LYS A 264 11.63 -5.16 -9.48
C LYS A 264 10.46 -6.12 -9.72
N VAL A 265 9.80 -6.55 -8.64
CA VAL A 265 8.46 -7.17 -8.70
C VAL A 265 7.46 -6.07 -8.42
N VAL A 266 6.47 -5.89 -9.31
CA VAL A 266 5.44 -4.86 -9.20
C VAL A 266 4.15 -5.57 -8.83
N LEU A 267 3.88 -5.59 -7.52
CA LEU A 267 2.63 -6.07 -6.94
C LEU A 267 1.73 -4.84 -6.74
N ARG A 268 0.56 -4.82 -7.37
CA ARG A 268 -0.31 -3.64 -7.42
C ARG A 268 -1.42 -3.75 -6.37
N PRO A 269 -1.87 -2.61 -5.81
CA PRO A 269 -3.11 -2.58 -5.06
C PRO A 269 -4.31 -2.51 -6.02
N GLY A 270 -5.50 -2.63 -5.47
CA GLY A 270 -6.75 -2.26 -6.10
C GLY A 270 -6.77 -0.79 -6.52
N PHE A 271 -7.68 -0.46 -7.44
CA PHE A 271 -7.67 0.83 -8.10
C PHE A 271 -7.95 1.98 -7.13
N CYS A 272 -7.19 3.06 -7.29
CA CYS A 272 -7.43 4.33 -6.63
C CYS A 272 -7.06 5.44 -7.62
N LEU A 273 -8.00 6.36 -7.86
CA LEU A 273 -7.80 7.47 -8.78
C LEU A 273 -6.61 8.32 -8.34
N ASP A 274 -6.54 8.74 -7.08
CA ASP A 274 -5.45 9.59 -6.57
C ASP A 274 -4.10 8.90 -6.68
N HIS A 275 -4.03 7.61 -6.40
CA HIS A 275 -2.80 6.85 -6.57
C HIS A 275 -2.36 6.88 -8.03
N PHE A 276 -3.28 6.65 -8.97
CA PHE A 276 -2.99 6.65 -10.40
C PHE A 276 -2.55 8.04 -10.91
N LEU A 277 -3.25 9.11 -10.51
CA LEU A 277 -2.92 10.48 -10.92
C LEU A 277 -1.56 10.93 -10.36
N ASN A 278 -1.26 10.58 -9.09
CA ASN A 278 0.05 10.83 -8.49
C ASN A 278 1.14 9.95 -9.11
N TYR A 279 0.83 8.69 -9.45
CA TYR A 279 1.74 7.68 -10.00
C TYR A 279 1.02 6.66 -10.93
N PRO A 280 1.29 6.61 -12.24
CA PRO A 280 0.55 5.77 -13.19
C PRO A 280 0.92 4.28 -13.06
N PHE A 281 0.35 3.61 -12.06
CA PHE A 281 0.85 2.31 -11.61
C PHE A 281 0.33 1.12 -12.44
N MET A 282 -0.73 1.23 -13.24
CA MET A 282 -1.42 0.08 -13.88
C MET A 282 -0.60 -0.73 -14.90
N GLY A 283 0.37 -0.13 -15.58
CA GLY A 283 1.25 -0.82 -16.55
C GLY A 283 0.64 -1.02 -17.94
N LEU A 284 1.47 -1.46 -18.91
CA LEU A 284 1.12 -1.50 -20.35
C LEU A 284 0.04 -2.54 -20.71
N MET A 285 0.10 -3.73 -20.10
CA MET A 285 -0.89 -4.81 -20.32
C MET A 285 -2.20 -4.55 -19.55
N THR A 286 -2.64 -3.30 -19.49
CA THR A 286 -3.97 -2.93 -19.03
C THR A 286 -4.96 -3.21 -20.16
N ALA A 287 -5.92 -4.09 -19.91
CA ALA A 287 -7.02 -4.39 -20.81
C ALA A 287 -8.14 -3.37 -20.62
N ILE A 288 -8.54 -2.72 -21.71
CA ILE A 288 -9.57 -1.68 -21.71
C ILE A 288 -10.65 -2.06 -22.70
N ARG A 289 -11.92 -2.04 -22.29
CA ARG A 289 -13.04 -2.16 -23.22
C ARG A 289 -13.03 -1.01 -24.21
N ARG A 290 -13.05 -1.35 -25.50
CA ARG A 290 -12.97 -0.37 -26.60
C ARG A 290 -14.12 0.64 -26.55
N ASP A 291 -15.31 0.24 -26.09
CA ASP A 291 -16.47 1.12 -25.97
C ASP A 291 -16.34 2.21 -24.90
N GLN A 292 -15.34 2.11 -24.00
CA GLN A 292 -15.00 3.13 -23.02
C GLN A 292 -14.05 4.20 -23.58
N LEU A 293 -13.43 3.95 -24.73
CA LEU A 293 -12.53 4.89 -25.40
C LEU A 293 -13.37 5.88 -26.22
N HIS A 294 -14.05 6.80 -25.55
CA HIS A 294 -14.84 7.85 -26.18
C HIS A 294 -13.94 8.84 -26.93
N ASP A 295 -14.26 9.13 -28.20
CA ASP A 295 -13.61 10.10 -29.11
C ASP A 295 -12.14 10.34 -28.76
N ALA A 296 -11.28 9.34 -29.02
CA ALA A 296 -9.89 9.34 -28.60
C ALA A 296 -9.21 10.68 -28.94
N GLU A 297 -8.96 11.48 -27.91
CA GLU A 297 -8.24 12.73 -28.05
C GLU A 297 -6.88 12.47 -28.72
N PRO A 298 -6.36 13.42 -29.51
CA PRO A 298 -5.07 13.26 -30.17
C PRO A 298 -3.95 12.85 -29.20
N PHE A 299 -3.06 11.96 -29.64
CA PHE A 299 -1.94 11.48 -28.83
C PHE A 299 -0.70 12.41 -28.90
N ASP A 300 -0.87 13.65 -29.39
CA ASP A 300 0.21 14.63 -29.62
C ASP A 300 1.12 14.85 -28.39
N ASP A 301 0.54 14.79 -27.18
CA ASP A 301 1.25 14.96 -25.90
C ASP A 301 2.03 13.70 -25.43
N CYS A 302 1.90 12.56 -26.12
CA CYS A 302 2.48 11.30 -25.69
C CYS A 302 3.92 11.17 -26.21
N SER A 303 4.90 11.18 -25.32
CA SER A 303 6.32 10.97 -25.66
C SER A 303 6.77 9.51 -25.67
N SER A 304 5.93 8.59 -25.20
CA SER A 304 6.25 7.18 -25.01
C SER A 304 4.99 6.31 -25.04
N ILE A 305 5.17 4.99 -25.18
CA ILE A 305 4.06 4.03 -25.11
C ILE A 305 3.42 4.04 -23.71
N GLU A 306 4.18 4.27 -22.65
CA GLU A 306 3.66 4.41 -21.29
C GLU A 306 2.74 5.63 -21.14
N ALA A 307 3.12 6.77 -21.74
CA ALA A 307 2.27 7.96 -21.78
C ALA A 307 1.00 7.72 -22.60
N ALA A 308 1.10 7.02 -23.74
CA ALA A 308 -0.06 6.62 -24.53
C ALA A 308 -0.99 5.66 -23.76
N ASN A 309 -0.42 4.74 -22.98
CA ASN A 309 -1.19 3.86 -22.11
C ASN A 309 -1.92 4.63 -21.00
N GLU A 310 -1.24 5.59 -20.35
CA GLU A 310 -1.87 6.49 -19.36
C GLU A 310 -3.01 7.30 -20.00
N ARG A 311 -2.85 7.75 -21.25
CA ARG A 311 -3.91 8.45 -22.02
C ARG A 311 -5.14 7.57 -22.24
N LEU A 312 -4.94 6.32 -22.68
CA LEU A 312 -6.05 5.38 -22.88
C LEU A 312 -6.79 5.11 -21.57
N ILE A 313 -6.05 4.91 -20.48
CA ILE A 313 -6.64 4.70 -19.15
C ILE A 313 -7.45 5.94 -18.73
N LEU A 314 -6.90 7.16 -18.86
CA LEU A 314 -7.63 8.38 -18.52
C LEU A 314 -8.89 8.55 -19.35
N SER A 315 -8.83 8.27 -20.66
CA SER A 315 -10.00 8.30 -21.55
C SER A 315 -11.07 7.31 -21.06
N ALA A 316 -10.70 6.06 -20.80
CA ALA A 316 -11.63 5.05 -20.31
C ALA A 316 -12.22 5.38 -18.93
N LEU A 317 -11.43 5.95 -18.01
CA LEU A 317 -11.88 6.35 -16.67
C LEU A 317 -12.98 7.42 -16.68
N THR A 318 -13.21 8.13 -17.79
CA THR A 318 -14.32 9.08 -17.90
C THR A 318 -15.70 8.40 -17.87
N GLY A 319 -15.80 7.17 -18.38
CA GLY A 319 -17.04 6.40 -18.48
C GLY A 319 -17.04 5.08 -17.70
N ALA A 320 -15.86 4.54 -17.38
CA ALA A 320 -15.71 3.24 -16.74
C ALA A 320 -16.39 3.20 -15.37
N LYS A 321 -17.28 2.24 -15.17
CA LYS A 321 -17.98 1.96 -13.91
C LYS A 321 -17.18 1.03 -13.02
N ARG A 322 -16.35 0.16 -13.59
CA ARG A 322 -15.63 -0.86 -12.83
C ARG A 322 -14.21 -1.06 -13.32
N THR A 323 -13.27 -0.86 -12.40
CA THR A 323 -11.85 -1.13 -12.62
C THR A 323 -11.42 -2.28 -11.73
N VAL A 324 -10.76 -3.29 -12.30
CA VAL A 324 -10.38 -4.51 -11.58
C VAL A 324 -8.88 -4.76 -11.66
N HIS A 325 -8.31 -5.06 -10.51
CA HIS A 325 -6.97 -5.62 -10.43
C HIS A 325 -7.03 -7.15 -10.36
N THR A 326 -6.36 -7.81 -11.28
CA THR A 326 -6.11 -9.25 -11.25
C THR A 326 -4.72 -9.54 -10.65
N PRO A 327 -4.61 -10.06 -9.41
CA PRO A 327 -3.36 -10.19 -8.64
C PRO A 327 -2.48 -11.35 -9.13
N HIS A 328 -2.15 -11.31 -10.42
CA HIS A 328 -1.34 -12.28 -11.13
C HIS A 328 -0.23 -11.59 -11.87
N ILE A 329 1.00 -12.09 -11.73
CA ILE A 329 2.09 -11.67 -12.60
C ILE A 329 1.81 -12.29 -13.96
N ILE A 330 1.49 -11.45 -14.94
CA ILE A 330 1.18 -11.85 -16.33
C ILE A 330 2.18 -11.31 -17.36
N TYR A 331 3.04 -10.38 -16.96
CA TYR A 331 3.88 -9.63 -17.89
C TYR A 331 5.33 -9.52 -17.38
N GLU A 332 6.28 -9.86 -18.24
CA GLU A 332 7.71 -9.63 -18.03
C GLU A 332 8.16 -8.45 -18.88
N ARG A 333 8.51 -7.35 -18.21
CA ARG A 333 8.87 -6.11 -18.86
C ARG A 333 10.37 -5.85 -18.78
N LEU A 334 10.97 -5.33 -19.84
CA LEU A 334 12.34 -4.85 -19.78
C LEU A 334 12.42 -3.50 -19.06
N LYS A 335 13.43 -3.34 -18.21
CA LYS A 335 13.71 -2.07 -17.56
C LYS A 335 13.95 -1.01 -18.65
N CYS A 336 13.05 -0.03 -18.73
CA CYS A 336 13.24 1.12 -19.58
C CYS A 336 14.32 2.02 -18.99
N GLU A 337 15.26 2.45 -19.83
CA GLU A 337 16.34 3.37 -19.44
C GLU A 337 15.91 4.85 -19.54
N ASP A 338 14.78 5.13 -20.19
CA ASP A 338 14.26 6.49 -20.28
C ASP A 338 13.80 7.00 -18.89
N PRO A 339 14.05 8.30 -18.61
CA PRO A 339 13.60 8.93 -17.38
C PRO A 339 12.11 8.72 -17.11
N ALA A 340 11.73 8.48 -15.85
CA ALA A 340 10.33 8.27 -15.47
C ALA A 340 9.42 9.46 -15.85
N SER A 341 9.96 10.68 -15.93
CA SER A 341 9.23 11.87 -16.38
C SER A 341 8.83 11.84 -17.86
N LEU A 342 9.53 11.08 -18.71
CA LEU A 342 9.20 10.92 -20.14
C LEU A 342 8.29 9.70 -20.39
N ARG A 343 8.08 8.88 -19.36
CA ARG A 343 7.28 7.64 -19.39
C ARG A 343 5.87 7.84 -18.84
N ARG A 344 5.36 9.08 -18.89
CA ARG A 344 4.02 9.46 -18.45
C ARG A 344 3.56 10.72 -19.18
N LEU A 345 2.27 11.00 -19.18
CA LEU A 345 1.67 12.21 -19.74
C LEU A 345 2.14 13.47 -19.03
N PRO A 346 2.25 14.61 -19.74
CA PRO A 346 2.47 15.89 -19.10
C PRO A 346 1.27 16.32 -18.23
N PRO A 347 1.42 17.36 -17.38
CA PRO A 347 0.34 17.81 -16.50
C PRO A 347 -0.95 18.27 -17.21
N SER A 348 -0.86 18.76 -18.45
CA SER A 348 -1.99 19.37 -19.18
C SER A 348 -3.14 18.39 -19.43
N PRO A 349 -2.93 17.20 -20.03
CA PRO A 349 -3.96 16.17 -20.19
C PRO A 349 -4.65 15.77 -18.89
N ILE A 350 -3.87 15.63 -17.82
CA ILE A 350 -4.40 15.22 -16.51
C ILE A 350 -5.25 16.34 -15.90
N THR A 351 -4.82 17.59 -16.06
CA THR A 351 -5.60 18.76 -15.66
C THR A 351 -6.92 18.83 -16.45
N ALA A 352 -6.88 18.63 -17.77
CA ALA A 352 -8.08 18.60 -18.60
C ALA A 352 -9.05 17.49 -18.19
N PHE A 353 -8.53 16.29 -17.87
CA PHE A 353 -9.33 15.19 -17.32
C PHE A 353 -10.04 15.60 -16.02
N LEU A 354 -9.32 16.18 -15.05
CA LEU A 354 -9.91 16.65 -13.79
C LEU A 354 -10.96 17.74 -14.01
N GLN A 355 -10.72 18.66 -14.94
CA GLN A 355 -11.69 19.69 -15.32
C GLN A 355 -12.94 19.08 -15.96
N GLY A 356 -12.79 18.03 -16.78
CA GLY A 356 -13.88 17.25 -17.36
C GLY A 356 -14.74 16.53 -16.32
N LEU A 357 -14.13 16.11 -15.20
CA LEU A 357 -14.86 15.57 -14.04
C LEU A 357 -15.60 16.66 -13.21
N GLY A 358 -15.39 17.94 -13.53
CA GLY A 358 -16.02 19.08 -12.87
C GLY A 358 -15.09 19.91 -11.96
N PHE A 359 -13.85 19.48 -11.74
CA PHE A 359 -12.87 20.20 -10.92
C PHE A 359 -12.16 21.29 -11.73
N ARG A 360 -12.91 22.35 -12.07
CA ARG A 360 -12.44 23.42 -12.97
C ARG A 360 -11.18 24.15 -12.50
N GLN A 361 -10.93 24.18 -11.20
CA GLN A 361 -9.79 24.83 -10.59
C GLN A 361 -8.65 23.86 -10.25
N ALA A 362 -8.76 22.58 -10.60
CA ALA A 362 -7.75 21.59 -10.29
C ALA A 362 -6.38 21.97 -10.87
N THR A 363 -5.33 21.64 -10.12
CA THR A 363 -3.95 21.83 -10.54
C THR A 363 -3.16 20.53 -10.41
N VAL A 364 -2.30 20.30 -11.41
CA VAL A 364 -1.39 19.16 -11.48
C VAL A 364 0.03 19.71 -11.55
N THR A 365 0.86 19.41 -10.57
CA THR A 365 2.23 19.91 -10.50
C THR A 365 3.26 18.78 -10.45
N PRO A 366 4.34 18.84 -11.25
CA PRO A 366 5.47 17.91 -11.12
C PRO A 366 6.06 17.89 -9.71
N ALA A 367 6.15 16.70 -9.12
CA ALA A 367 6.89 16.49 -7.88
C ALA A 367 8.40 16.52 -8.12
N ALA A 368 9.18 16.68 -7.05
CA ALA A 368 10.64 16.57 -7.12
C ALA A 368 11.12 15.19 -7.58
N THR A 369 10.41 14.12 -7.21
CA THR A 369 10.69 12.76 -7.71
C THR A 369 10.17 12.61 -9.15
N PRO A 370 11.04 12.30 -10.14
CA PRO A 370 10.62 12.22 -11.54
C PRO A 370 9.50 11.22 -11.77
N GLY A 371 8.47 11.65 -12.51
CA GLY A 371 7.33 10.81 -12.85
C GLY A 371 6.23 10.78 -11.77
N LEU A 372 6.35 11.53 -10.67
CA LEU A 372 5.27 11.71 -9.69
C LEU A 372 4.66 13.12 -9.80
N TYR A 373 3.37 13.27 -9.49
CA TYR A 373 2.66 14.55 -9.47
C TYR A 373 2.01 14.82 -8.12
N SER A 374 1.95 16.09 -7.72
CA SER A 374 1.04 16.58 -6.68
C SER A 374 -0.24 17.06 -7.34
N ILE A 375 -1.38 16.60 -6.81
CA ILE A 375 -2.72 16.87 -7.33
C ILE A 375 -3.45 17.73 -6.31
N ARG A 376 -4.06 18.83 -6.76
CA ARG A 376 -5.05 19.60 -6.01
C ARG A 376 -6.32 19.67 -6.82
N TYR A 377 -7.45 19.34 -6.22
CA TYR A 377 -8.76 19.48 -6.83
C TYR A 377 -9.26 20.93 -6.74
N ASN A 378 -8.78 21.67 -5.75
CA ASN A 378 -9.18 23.03 -5.37
C ASN A 378 -10.70 23.15 -5.25
N HIS A 379 -11.30 22.20 -4.52
CA HIS A 379 -12.74 22.11 -4.31
C HIS A 379 -13.10 21.73 -2.86
N PRO A 380 -12.56 22.41 -1.83
CA PRO A 380 -12.86 22.08 -0.45
C PRO A 380 -14.34 22.33 -0.13
N LEU A 381 -14.85 21.67 0.91
CA LEU A 381 -16.16 22.00 1.46
C LEU A 381 -16.19 23.46 1.98
N PRO A 382 -17.33 24.16 1.87
CA PRO A 382 -17.42 25.61 2.09
C PRO A 382 -17.45 26.03 3.58
N GLY A 383 -17.86 25.14 4.47
CA GLY A 383 -17.94 25.35 5.91
C GLY A 383 -16.61 25.13 6.63
N LYS A 384 -16.62 25.28 7.94
CA LYS A 384 -15.43 25.08 8.78
C LYS A 384 -15.27 23.61 9.18
N THR A 385 -14.05 23.26 9.58
CA THR A 385 -13.76 21.98 10.21
C THR A 385 -13.87 22.09 11.73
N GLY A 386 -14.71 21.27 12.36
CA GLY A 386 -14.76 21.13 13.81
C GLY A 386 -13.66 20.19 14.28
N ILE A 387 -12.68 20.69 15.03
CA ILE A 387 -11.55 19.91 15.52
C ILE A 387 -11.82 19.46 16.95
N VAL A 388 -11.74 18.16 17.19
CA VAL A 388 -11.91 17.55 18.52
C VAL A 388 -10.56 17.06 19.02
N ILE A 389 -10.16 17.51 20.22
CA ILE A 389 -8.97 17.03 20.92
C ILE A 389 -9.36 16.55 22.32
N PRO A 390 -9.50 15.23 22.53
CA PRO A 390 -9.65 14.66 23.87
C PRO A 390 -8.34 14.74 24.65
N THR A 391 -8.41 15.04 25.94
CA THR A 391 -7.25 15.10 26.82
C THR A 391 -7.56 14.57 28.21
N LYS A 392 -6.54 13.99 28.85
CA LYS A 392 -6.52 13.69 30.27
C LYS A 392 -5.09 13.86 30.78
N ASN A 393 -4.90 14.86 31.63
CA ASN A 393 -3.61 15.24 32.16
C ASN A 393 -2.54 15.56 31.09
N ASN A 394 -1.30 15.82 31.55
CA ASN A 394 -0.13 16.11 30.70
C ASN A 394 -0.31 17.35 29.81
N GLY A 395 -0.48 18.51 30.44
CA GLY A 395 -0.74 19.77 29.78
C GLY A 395 0.33 20.17 28.76
N GLN A 396 1.59 19.75 28.94
CA GLN A 396 2.63 20.02 27.95
C GLN A 396 2.34 19.40 26.58
N VAL A 397 1.79 18.18 26.55
CA VAL A 397 1.41 17.48 25.31
C VAL A 397 0.24 18.19 24.64
N LEU A 398 -0.81 18.48 25.40
CA LEU A 398 -1.96 19.23 24.88
C LEU A 398 -1.54 20.61 24.33
N ARG A 399 -0.69 21.34 25.05
CA ARG A 399 -0.17 22.64 24.62
C ARG A 399 0.53 22.53 23.27
N MET A 400 1.38 21.52 23.09
CA MET A 400 2.06 21.28 21.82
C MET A 400 1.05 21.08 20.67
N ALA A 401 0.03 20.24 20.87
CA ALA A 401 -0.99 20.03 19.85
C ALA A 401 -1.73 21.32 19.50
N VAL A 402 -2.27 22.03 20.50
CA VAL A 402 -3.02 23.29 20.28
C VAL A 402 -2.15 24.39 19.67
N ASP A 403 -0.95 24.62 20.20
CA ASP A 403 -0.03 25.65 19.68
C ASP A 403 0.41 25.32 18.24
N SER A 404 0.62 24.04 17.92
CA SER A 404 0.97 23.62 16.56
C SER A 404 -0.18 23.83 15.58
N LEU A 405 -1.43 23.60 16.02
CA LEU A 405 -2.63 23.87 15.25
C LEU A 405 -2.79 25.37 14.98
N GLU A 406 -2.75 26.20 16.02
CA GLU A 406 -2.87 27.67 15.90
C GLU A 406 -1.81 28.26 14.97
N ARG A 407 -0.59 27.69 14.96
CA ARG A 407 0.52 28.16 14.12
C ARG A 407 0.40 27.71 12.66
N THR A 408 -0.22 26.57 12.39
CA THR A 408 -0.17 25.93 11.05
C THR A 408 -1.48 26.01 10.28
N VAL A 409 -2.60 26.27 10.97
CA VAL A 409 -3.93 26.32 10.36
C VAL A 409 -4.52 27.72 10.53
N PRO A 410 -4.96 28.37 9.44
CA PRO A 410 -5.69 29.63 9.53
C PRO A 410 -6.96 29.52 10.39
N SER A 411 -7.17 30.48 11.29
CA SER A 411 -8.26 30.48 12.29
C SER A 411 -9.68 30.48 11.70
N GLU A 412 -9.83 30.91 10.44
CA GLU A 412 -11.08 30.93 9.71
C GLU A 412 -11.51 29.55 9.22
N LEU A 413 -10.60 28.57 9.18
CA LEU A 413 -10.88 27.23 8.64
C LEU A 413 -11.40 26.25 9.69
N TYR A 414 -11.29 26.57 10.98
CA TYR A 414 -11.68 25.64 12.03
C TYR A 414 -12.35 26.30 13.24
N ASP A 415 -13.09 25.48 13.97
CA ASP A 415 -13.46 25.73 15.37
C ASP A 415 -12.91 24.55 16.21
N LEU A 416 -12.36 24.81 17.40
CA LEU A 416 -11.73 23.79 18.25
C LEU A 416 -12.55 23.53 19.51
N VAL A 417 -12.78 22.24 19.79
CA VAL A 417 -13.32 21.70 21.04
C VAL A 417 -12.27 20.80 21.68
N VAL A 418 -11.78 21.20 22.86
CA VAL A 418 -10.95 20.36 23.72
C VAL A 418 -11.84 19.67 24.75
N VAL A 419 -11.77 18.35 24.81
CA VAL A 419 -12.56 17.55 25.77
C VAL A 419 -11.68 17.17 26.95
N ASN A 420 -11.95 17.76 28.10
CA ASN A 420 -11.28 17.43 29.36
C ASN A 420 -11.93 16.19 29.99
N HIS A 421 -11.21 15.07 30.00
CA HIS A 421 -11.64 13.84 30.66
C HIS A 421 -11.06 13.74 32.08
N GLU A 422 -11.59 14.57 32.98
CA GLU A 422 -11.25 14.53 34.42
C GLU A 422 -9.74 14.74 34.68
N SER A 423 -9.12 15.74 34.04
CA SER A 423 -7.74 16.11 34.36
C SER A 423 -7.65 16.70 35.77
N ASP A 424 -6.69 16.21 36.55
CA ASP A 424 -6.47 16.57 37.96
C ASP A 424 -5.08 17.17 38.22
N ASP A 425 -4.17 17.11 37.24
CA ASP A 425 -2.86 17.75 37.39
C ASP A 425 -2.95 19.29 37.23
N PRO A 426 -2.29 20.07 38.11
CA PRO A 426 -2.42 21.52 38.11
C PRO A 426 -2.00 22.21 36.81
N GLU A 427 -1.04 21.63 36.08
CA GLU A 427 -0.53 22.20 34.82
C GLU A 427 -1.62 22.14 33.73
N THR A 428 -2.24 20.98 33.57
CA THR A 428 -3.34 20.77 32.61
C THR A 428 -4.55 21.62 32.95
N VAL A 429 -4.95 21.67 34.23
CA VAL A 429 -6.10 22.50 34.66
C VAL A 429 -5.86 23.98 34.35
N THR A 430 -4.66 24.48 34.62
CA THR A 430 -4.29 25.87 34.30
C THR A 430 -4.28 26.12 32.79
N LEU A 431 -3.73 25.19 32.01
CA LEU A 431 -3.72 25.28 30.56
C LEU A 431 -5.13 25.30 29.96
N LEU A 432 -6.03 24.45 30.46
CA LEU A 432 -7.42 24.39 29.99
C LEU A 432 -8.14 25.73 30.21
N GLN A 433 -7.88 26.42 31.32
CA GLN A 433 -8.39 27.77 31.54
C GLN A 433 -7.89 28.75 30.47
N THR A 434 -6.59 28.72 30.14
CA THR A 434 -6.03 29.54 29.06
C THR A 434 -6.62 29.20 27.69
N ILE A 435 -6.79 27.92 27.36
CA ILE A 435 -7.40 27.48 26.10
C ILE A 435 -8.84 27.99 26.00
N SER A 436 -9.60 27.99 27.11
CA SER A 436 -10.99 28.43 27.15
C SER A 436 -11.22 29.90 26.80
N GLU A 437 -10.16 30.73 26.81
CA GLU A 437 -10.23 32.13 26.40
C GLU A 437 -10.40 32.30 24.88
N LYS A 438 -9.95 31.32 24.10
CA LYS A 438 -9.98 31.34 22.62
C LYS A 438 -10.82 30.23 22.00
N HIS A 439 -10.78 29.05 22.59
CA HIS A 439 -11.40 27.82 22.08
C HIS A 439 -12.39 27.27 23.08
N ARG A 440 -13.21 26.31 22.65
CA ARG A 440 -14.17 25.68 23.55
C ARG A 440 -13.51 24.56 24.33
N VAL A 441 -13.69 24.57 25.65
CA VAL A 441 -13.30 23.47 26.54
C VAL A 441 -14.56 22.89 27.16
N ILE A 442 -14.75 21.58 27.06
CA ILE A 442 -15.89 20.87 27.65
C ILE A 442 -15.39 19.75 28.57
N ASP A 443 -16.12 19.51 29.65
CA ASP A 443 -15.82 18.43 30.59
C ASP A 443 -16.61 17.16 30.22
N TYR A 444 -15.94 16.02 30.27
CA TYR A 444 -16.54 14.70 30.13
C TYR A 444 -16.17 13.85 31.35
N GLN A 445 -17.15 13.12 31.90
CA GLN A 445 -17.02 12.37 33.15
C GLN A 445 -17.32 10.88 32.94
N GLY A 446 -16.58 10.01 33.63
CA GLY A 446 -16.87 8.58 33.68
C GLY A 446 -15.77 7.70 33.07
N SER A 447 -16.10 6.46 32.72
CA SER A 447 -15.11 5.53 32.16
C SER A 447 -14.59 6.00 30.80
N PHE A 448 -13.28 5.86 30.58
CA PHE A 448 -12.66 6.19 29.30
C PHE A 448 -13.27 5.34 28.18
N ASN A 449 -13.78 6.01 27.16
CA ASN A 449 -14.27 5.43 25.93
C ASN A 449 -14.02 6.45 24.82
N PHE A 450 -13.03 6.19 23.97
CA PHE A 450 -12.60 7.09 22.92
C PHE A 450 -13.76 7.41 21.96
N SER A 451 -14.51 6.38 21.55
CA SER A 451 -15.66 6.51 20.67
C SER A 451 -16.73 7.43 21.26
N ARG A 452 -17.11 7.22 22.52
CA ARG A 452 -18.13 8.03 23.22
C ARG A 452 -17.67 9.47 23.44
N ILE A 453 -16.41 9.67 23.82
CA ILE A 453 -15.87 11.03 24.04
C ILE A 453 -15.92 11.84 22.74
N ASN A 454 -15.53 11.24 21.62
CA ASN A 454 -15.59 11.92 20.32
C ASN A 454 -17.03 12.16 19.86
N ASN A 455 -17.93 11.18 20.02
CA ASN A 455 -19.36 11.36 19.73
C ASN A 455 -19.99 12.48 20.58
N PHE A 456 -19.63 12.58 21.86
CA PHE A 456 -20.10 13.65 22.74
C PHE A 456 -19.59 15.02 22.28
N ALA A 457 -18.33 15.11 21.85
CA ALA A 457 -17.71 16.37 21.45
C ALA A 457 -18.37 17.01 20.22
N VAL A 458 -18.80 16.21 19.24
CA VAL A 458 -19.32 16.77 17.98
C VAL A 458 -20.65 17.50 18.15
N GLU A 459 -21.40 17.19 19.22
CA GLU A 459 -22.66 17.85 19.59
C GLU A 459 -22.46 19.34 19.95
N PHE A 460 -21.24 19.74 20.27
CA PHE A 460 -20.91 21.12 20.63
C PHE A 460 -20.54 22.01 19.44
N PHE A 461 -20.53 21.49 18.21
CA PHE A 461 -20.29 22.29 17.02
C PHE A 461 -21.58 22.86 16.42
N SER A 462 -21.48 24.10 15.93
CA SER A 462 -22.57 24.76 15.21
C SER A 462 -22.85 24.12 13.84
N GLU A 463 -23.97 24.50 13.23
CA GLU A 463 -24.34 24.11 11.86
C GLU A 463 -23.39 24.61 10.77
N SER A 464 -22.50 25.56 11.09
CA SER A 464 -21.45 26.04 10.17
C SER A 464 -20.29 25.05 9.97
N ILE A 465 -20.23 23.98 10.77
CA ILE A 465 -19.26 22.91 10.61
C ILE A 465 -19.78 21.89 9.59
N ASP A 466 -18.98 21.61 8.57
CA ASP A 466 -19.31 20.62 7.52
C ASP A 466 -18.44 19.35 7.59
N SER A 467 -17.43 19.36 8.44
CA SER A 467 -16.44 18.30 8.58
C SER A 467 -15.90 18.26 9.99
N PHE A 468 -15.60 17.07 10.50
CA PHE A 468 -15.00 16.85 11.81
C PHE A 468 -13.59 16.29 11.66
N LEU A 469 -12.62 16.90 12.35
CA LEU A 469 -11.28 16.36 12.51
C LEU A 469 -11.13 15.80 13.92
N PHE A 470 -10.95 14.49 14.02
CA PHE A 470 -10.53 13.83 15.25
C PHE A 470 -9.01 13.82 15.30
N MET A 471 -8.45 14.40 16.36
CA MET A 471 -7.01 14.55 16.54
C MET A 471 -6.62 14.24 17.98
N ASN A 472 -5.63 13.37 18.16
CA ASN A 472 -5.11 13.10 19.50
C ASN A 472 -4.33 14.31 20.04
N ASN A 473 -4.31 14.46 21.38
CA ASN A 473 -3.57 15.53 22.04
C ASN A 473 -2.04 15.44 21.89
N ASP A 474 -1.50 14.32 21.40
CA ASP A 474 -0.07 14.09 21.15
C ASP A 474 0.33 14.14 19.67
N VAL A 475 -0.52 14.70 18.81
CA VAL A 475 -0.18 15.01 17.42
C VAL A 475 0.30 16.45 17.30
N GLU A 476 1.40 16.64 16.58
CA GLU A 476 2.03 17.93 16.32
C GLU A 476 2.01 18.23 14.82
N ALA A 477 1.37 19.34 14.45
CA ALA A 477 1.39 19.85 13.09
C ALA A 477 2.74 20.53 12.78
N ILE A 478 3.37 20.10 11.68
CA ILE A 478 4.74 20.46 11.37
C ILE A 478 4.79 21.72 10.50
N LYS A 479 4.05 21.72 9.38
CA LYS A 479 4.00 22.80 8.38
C LYS A 479 2.55 23.12 8.03
N GLY A 480 2.26 24.37 7.68
CA GLY A 480 0.93 24.76 7.20
C GLY A 480 0.56 24.15 5.85
N GLY A 481 -0.73 24.20 5.48
CA GLY A 481 -1.27 23.61 4.25
C GLY A 481 -1.74 22.15 4.39
N TRP A 482 -1.48 21.52 5.54
CA TRP A 482 -1.82 20.10 5.77
C TRP A 482 -3.34 19.89 5.90
N LEU A 483 -4.04 20.75 6.64
CA LEU A 483 -5.49 20.63 6.80
C LEU A 483 -6.21 21.01 5.51
N GLU A 484 -5.73 22.04 4.82
CA GLU A 484 -6.24 22.48 3.52
C GLU A 484 -6.14 21.37 2.48
N ASN A 485 -5.02 20.63 2.46
CA ASN A 485 -4.87 19.44 1.62
C ASN A 485 -5.91 18.37 1.95
N MET A 486 -6.11 18.05 3.22
CA MET A 486 -7.10 17.04 3.64
C MET A 486 -8.53 17.48 3.28
N ARG A 487 -8.85 18.77 3.48
CA ARG A 487 -10.14 19.37 3.13
C ARG A 487 -10.40 19.37 1.62
N ASP A 488 -9.37 19.60 0.81
CA ASP A 488 -9.46 19.54 -0.65
C ASP A 488 -9.84 18.14 -1.13
N LEU A 489 -9.22 17.09 -0.57
CA LEU A 489 -9.57 15.70 -0.85
C LEU A 489 -11.00 15.36 -0.40
N LEU A 490 -11.41 15.84 0.78
CA LEU A 490 -12.75 15.64 1.34
C LEU A 490 -13.86 16.35 0.54
N GLY A 491 -13.50 17.34 -0.27
CA GLY A 491 -14.41 18.03 -1.18
C GLY A 491 -15.05 17.15 -2.26
N ARG A 492 -14.47 15.96 -2.49
CA ARG A 492 -15.00 14.97 -3.43
C ARG A 492 -16.16 14.21 -2.82
N GLN A 493 -17.24 14.03 -3.59
CA GLN A 493 -18.49 13.47 -3.07
C GLN A 493 -18.34 12.02 -2.58
N GLU A 494 -17.54 11.23 -3.28
CA GLU A 494 -17.21 9.83 -2.98
C GLU A 494 -16.26 9.68 -1.78
N VAL A 495 -15.61 10.76 -1.34
CA VAL A 495 -14.66 10.73 -0.22
C VAL A 495 -15.38 11.09 1.07
N GLY A 496 -15.46 10.12 1.99
CA GLY A 496 -16.09 10.31 3.29
C GLY A 496 -15.10 10.61 4.41
N ILE A 497 -13.87 10.10 4.30
CA ILE A 497 -12.85 10.14 5.34
C ILE A 497 -11.46 10.37 4.72
N VAL A 498 -10.67 11.25 5.33
CA VAL A 498 -9.29 11.54 4.96
C VAL A 498 -8.39 11.50 6.20
N GLY A 499 -7.27 10.78 6.13
CA GLY A 499 -6.25 10.70 7.19
C GLY A 499 -4.95 11.40 6.82
N GLY A 500 -4.23 11.89 7.82
CA GLY A 500 -2.87 12.43 7.66
C GLY A 500 -1.80 11.34 7.78
N THR A 501 -0.66 11.53 7.11
CA THR A 501 0.54 10.71 7.32
C THR A 501 1.21 11.11 8.64
N LEU A 502 1.43 10.16 9.55
CA LEU A 502 2.05 10.40 10.85
C LEU A 502 3.45 9.79 10.90
N LEU A 503 4.39 10.58 11.40
CA LEU A 503 5.78 10.20 11.58
C LEU A 503 6.14 10.09 13.05
N TYR A 504 7.10 9.22 13.34
CA TYR A 504 7.75 9.24 14.64
C TYR A 504 8.60 10.53 14.80
N PRO A 505 8.50 11.21 15.95
CA PRO A 505 9.33 12.37 16.23
C PRO A 505 10.83 12.00 16.32
N PRO A 506 11.73 12.95 16.02
CA PRO A 506 13.17 12.69 15.95
C PRO A 506 13.79 12.21 17.28
N ASP A 507 13.20 12.57 18.42
CA ASP A 507 13.73 12.30 19.77
C ASP A 507 13.23 10.98 20.38
N VAL A 508 12.44 10.18 19.66
CA VAL A 508 11.96 8.89 20.17
C VAL A 508 13.13 7.90 20.22
N SER A 509 13.64 7.68 21.43
CA SER A 509 14.47 6.52 21.75
C SER A 509 13.59 5.28 21.77
N PHE A 510 13.28 4.78 20.58
CA PHE A 510 12.46 3.60 20.42
C PHE A 510 13.00 2.44 21.27
N GLY A 511 12.20 1.94 22.22
CA GLY A 511 12.49 0.70 22.94
C GLY A 511 12.41 -0.52 22.01
N SER A 512 13.24 -1.53 22.30
CA SER A 512 13.34 -2.93 21.79
C SER A 512 12.99 -3.32 20.34
N ASP A 513 11.98 -2.75 19.70
CA ASP A 513 11.50 -3.14 18.37
C ASP A 513 12.17 -2.35 17.24
N SER A 514 12.62 -1.12 17.51
CA SER A 514 13.50 -0.37 16.61
C SER A 514 14.96 -0.82 16.63
N ASP A 515 15.46 -1.42 17.72
CA ASP A 515 16.79 -2.01 17.78
C ASP A 515 16.87 -3.21 16.82
N PHE A 516 15.71 -3.76 16.43
CA PHE A 516 15.51 -4.71 15.35
C PHE A 516 15.70 -4.07 13.95
N ILE A 517 15.45 -2.76 13.82
CA ILE A 517 15.34 -2.00 12.56
C ILE A 517 16.59 -1.14 12.31
N ALA A 518 17.11 -0.42 13.31
CA ALA A 518 18.39 0.30 13.24
C ALA A 518 19.58 -0.63 12.97
N ALA A 519 19.49 -1.90 13.40
CA ALA A 519 20.47 -2.94 13.07
C ALA A 519 20.40 -3.40 11.60
N ARG A 520 19.28 -3.16 10.90
CA ARG A 520 19.07 -3.55 9.49
C ARG A 520 19.55 -2.47 8.50
N TYR A 521 19.48 -1.20 8.89
CA TYR A 521 19.97 -0.07 8.07
C TYR A 521 21.46 0.24 8.29
N SER A 522 22.06 -0.22 9.39
CA SER A 522 23.50 -0.06 9.65
C SER A 522 24.39 -1.09 8.91
N GLU A 523 23.81 -2.04 8.17
CA GLU A 523 24.55 -3.04 7.38
C GLU A 523 24.72 -2.65 5.90
N GLY A 524 24.17 -1.50 5.47
CA GLY A 524 24.58 -0.79 4.25
C GLY A 524 25.27 0.51 4.63
N ASN A 525 26.23 1.00 3.82
CA ASN A 525 26.97 2.26 4.03
C ASN A 525 26.06 3.51 3.97
N HIS A 526 25.10 3.67 4.88
CA HIS A 526 24.31 4.88 5.09
C HIS A 526 24.52 5.42 6.51
N PRO A 527 24.53 6.75 6.68
CA PRO A 527 25.03 7.38 7.89
C PRO A 527 24.21 6.99 9.13
N SER A 528 24.95 6.79 10.22
CA SER A 528 24.45 6.43 11.54
C SER A 528 23.30 7.32 12.01
N VAL A 529 22.24 6.71 12.55
CA VAL A 529 21.25 7.38 13.41
C VAL A 529 22.02 8.10 14.53
N ALA A 530 21.87 9.42 14.60
CA ALA A 530 22.72 10.31 15.40
C ALA A 530 22.61 10.09 16.91
N LYS A 531 23.70 10.39 17.61
CA LYS A 531 23.78 10.49 19.08
C LYS A 531 23.10 11.79 19.54
N VAL A 532 22.45 11.69 20.70
CA VAL A 532 21.96 12.81 21.52
C VAL A 532 23.07 13.87 21.69
N SER A 533 22.80 15.13 21.33
CA SER A 533 23.59 16.28 21.77
C SER A 533 23.17 16.67 23.19
N GLU A 534 24.13 16.99 24.06
CA GLU A 534 23.92 17.36 25.47
C GLU A 534 23.26 18.73 25.70
N ASP A 535 22.76 19.37 24.65
CA ASP A 535 22.25 20.74 24.70
C ASP A 535 20.72 20.68 24.67
N GLY A 536 20.07 20.90 25.82
CA GLY A 536 18.63 20.72 26.07
C GLY A 536 17.68 21.67 25.33
N HIS A 537 17.79 21.80 24.01
CA HIS A 537 16.84 22.48 23.13
C HIS A 537 16.12 21.45 22.25
N ARG A 538 14.79 21.31 22.42
CA ARG A 538 13.92 20.51 21.53
C ARG A 538 14.06 21.04 20.10
N ARG A 539 14.51 20.20 19.16
CA ARG A 539 14.56 20.54 17.73
C ARG A 539 13.16 20.45 17.14
N THR A 540 12.48 21.59 17.03
CA THR A 540 11.18 21.76 16.33
C THR A 540 11.30 21.90 14.81
N VAL A 541 12.47 21.59 14.25
CA VAL A 541 12.78 21.77 12.84
C VAL A 541 12.98 20.38 12.24
N PHE A 542 12.36 20.11 11.08
CA PHE A 542 12.69 18.97 10.22
C PHE A 542 14.21 18.95 10.02
N ASP A 543 14.94 18.17 10.81
CA ASP A 543 16.38 18.06 10.66
C ASP A 543 16.62 17.27 9.38
N GLU A 544 16.98 18.00 8.33
CA GLU A 544 17.10 17.49 6.96
C GLU A 544 18.18 16.40 6.81
N SER A 545 18.96 16.15 7.86
CA SER A 545 20.08 15.21 7.89
C SER A 545 19.73 13.80 8.44
N SER A 546 18.57 13.60 9.08
CA SER A 546 18.18 12.31 9.68
C SER A 546 16.83 11.78 9.15
N PRO A 547 16.75 10.50 8.73
CA PRO A 547 15.51 9.94 8.20
C PRO A 547 14.47 9.74 9.32
N HIS A 548 13.35 10.44 9.23
CA HIS A 548 12.16 10.13 10.04
C HIS A 548 11.60 8.74 9.64
N LEU A 549 10.94 8.07 10.58
CA LEU A 549 10.25 6.81 10.30
C LEU A 549 8.74 7.04 10.19
N ILE A 550 8.11 6.36 9.25
CA ILE A 550 6.66 6.35 9.11
C ILE A 550 6.06 5.60 10.31
N GLN A 551 5.04 6.18 10.93
CA GLN A 551 4.23 5.50 11.94
C GLN A 551 2.86 5.14 11.37
N HIS A 552 2.25 6.06 10.62
CA HIS A 552 0.97 5.88 9.95
C HIS A 552 0.98 6.49 8.55
N ALA A 553 0.48 5.74 7.57
CA ALA A 553 0.31 6.22 6.20
C ALA A 553 -0.89 5.51 5.54
N GLY A 554 -2.00 5.40 6.29
CA GLY A 554 -3.14 4.53 5.99
C GLY A 554 -3.12 3.23 6.81
N VAL A 555 -4.27 2.57 6.90
CA VAL A 555 -4.45 1.26 7.55
C VAL A 555 -4.74 0.20 6.50
N ILE A 556 -4.07 -0.94 6.63
CA ILE A 556 -4.30 -2.16 5.87
C ILE A 556 -4.83 -3.25 6.80
N LEU A 557 -5.70 -4.11 6.30
CA LEU A 557 -6.23 -5.25 7.01
C LEU A 557 -5.34 -6.48 6.79
N ASN A 558 -5.57 -7.53 7.58
CA ASN A 558 -4.87 -8.81 7.51
C ASN A 558 -3.37 -8.79 7.84
N VAL A 559 -2.88 -7.70 8.42
CA VAL A 559 -1.59 -7.68 9.12
C VAL A 559 -1.91 -7.68 10.60
N GLY A 560 -1.86 -8.87 11.22
CA GLY A 560 -2.52 -9.10 12.50
C GLY A 560 -4.06 -9.09 12.36
N VAL A 561 -4.68 -7.93 12.56
CA VAL A 561 -6.12 -7.68 12.27
C VAL A 561 -6.23 -6.51 11.32
N ALA A 562 -5.68 -5.38 11.74
CA ALA A 562 -5.44 -4.19 10.96
C ALA A 562 -4.17 -3.53 11.50
N GLU A 563 -3.38 -2.91 10.63
CA GLU A 563 -2.12 -2.26 11.01
C GLU A 563 -1.76 -1.16 10.00
N HIS A 564 -0.84 -0.29 10.37
CA HIS A 564 -0.45 0.86 9.55
C HIS A 564 0.47 0.48 8.38
N TYR A 565 0.12 0.98 7.20
CA TYR A 565 0.88 0.77 5.98
C TYR A 565 2.27 1.42 6.07
N GLN A 566 3.31 0.68 5.66
CA GLN A 566 4.71 1.14 5.67
C GLN A 566 5.22 1.62 7.05
N LYS A 567 4.57 1.23 8.15
CA LYS A 567 5.08 1.52 9.51
C LYS A 567 6.52 1.04 9.65
N TYR A 568 7.36 1.92 10.18
CA TYR A 568 8.82 1.81 10.31
C TYR A 568 9.64 1.87 9.02
N GLU A 569 9.02 2.08 7.86
CA GLU A 569 9.79 2.45 6.67
C GLU A 569 10.35 3.87 6.81
N PRO A 570 11.54 4.14 6.27
CA PRO A 570 12.08 5.50 6.18
C PRO A 570 11.12 6.39 5.39
N TYR A 571 10.73 7.49 6.03
CA TYR A 571 10.01 8.55 5.37
C TYR A 571 10.94 9.31 4.44
N SER A 572 10.41 9.66 3.27
CA SER A 572 11.05 10.56 2.33
C SER A 572 9.93 11.27 1.58
N ASP A 573 9.97 12.59 1.64
CA ASP A 573 9.02 13.45 0.97
C ASP A 573 9.32 13.46 -0.53
N VAL A 574 8.52 12.70 -1.29
CA VAL A 574 8.69 12.54 -2.73
C VAL A 574 8.31 13.80 -3.51
N TYR A 575 7.56 14.72 -2.90
CA TYR A 575 7.07 15.94 -3.50
C TYR A 575 8.12 17.03 -3.49
N THR A 576 8.91 17.12 -2.41
CA THR A 576 9.95 18.17 -2.27
C THR A 576 11.37 17.67 -2.52
N ARG A 577 11.64 16.35 -2.45
CA ARG A 577 12.99 15.79 -2.62
C ARG A 577 13.02 14.58 -3.54
N ASN A 578 14.04 14.55 -4.42
CA ASN A 578 14.39 13.36 -5.18
C ASN A 578 15.42 12.53 -4.40
N THR A 579 14.95 11.56 -3.63
CA THR A 579 15.83 10.66 -2.85
C THR A 579 15.93 9.29 -3.50
N LEU A 580 17.16 8.75 -3.59
CA LEU A 580 17.39 7.36 -4.00
C LEU A 580 16.69 6.41 -3.02
N ARG A 581 15.59 5.80 -3.45
CA ARG A 581 14.84 4.78 -2.68
C ARG A 581 15.12 3.38 -3.21
N ASN A 582 14.92 2.41 -2.33
CA ASN A 582 14.83 1.02 -2.73
C ASN A 582 13.67 0.88 -3.75
N PRO A 583 13.93 0.50 -5.01
CA PRO A 583 12.90 0.44 -6.04
C PRO A 583 11.81 -0.59 -5.74
N ALA A 584 12.04 -1.51 -4.79
CA ALA A 584 11.05 -2.49 -4.34
C ALA A 584 9.96 -1.89 -3.45
N VAL A 585 10.20 -0.73 -2.82
CA VAL A 585 9.22 -0.06 -1.95
C VAL A 585 8.46 1.00 -2.77
N PRO A 586 7.12 0.95 -2.84
CA PRO A 586 6.34 1.98 -3.50
C PRO A 586 6.57 3.35 -2.87
N SER A 587 6.62 4.38 -3.70
CA SER A 587 6.58 5.76 -3.24
C SER A 587 5.31 6.01 -2.43
N LEU A 588 5.45 6.77 -1.34
CA LEU A 588 4.29 7.19 -0.55
C LEU A 588 3.64 8.39 -1.26
N VAL A 589 2.45 8.17 -1.82
CA VAL A 589 1.63 9.18 -2.48
C VAL A 589 0.19 9.06 -1.98
N THR A 590 -0.60 10.14 -2.12
CA THR A 590 -2.01 10.17 -1.71
C THR A 590 -2.79 9.06 -2.41
N ARG A 591 -3.50 8.25 -1.62
CA ARG A 591 -4.28 7.11 -2.12
C ARG A 591 -5.31 6.59 -1.13
N SER A 592 -6.21 5.76 -1.63
CA SER A 592 -7.22 5.07 -0.85
C SER A 592 -6.63 3.91 -0.04
N PHE A 593 -7.25 3.67 1.12
CA PHE A 593 -6.96 2.58 2.03
C PHE A 593 -8.27 2.05 2.62
N SER A 594 -8.22 0.87 3.23
CA SER A 594 -9.37 0.29 3.93
C SER A 594 -9.80 1.15 5.13
N ALA A 595 -8.83 1.80 5.77
CA ALA A 595 -9.09 2.78 6.82
C ALA A 595 -7.92 3.77 6.99
N VAL A 596 -8.14 4.79 7.81
CA VAL A 596 -7.13 5.70 8.35
C VAL A 596 -7.28 5.79 9.87
N THR A 597 -6.29 6.34 10.57
CA THR A 597 -6.33 6.40 12.03
C THR A 597 -6.95 7.68 12.58
N ALA A 598 -7.72 7.57 13.66
CA ALA A 598 -8.29 8.73 14.36
C ALA A 598 -7.29 9.56 15.17
N ALA A 599 -6.00 9.21 15.16
CA ALA A 599 -4.97 10.14 15.64
C ALA A 599 -4.94 11.44 14.80
N CYS A 600 -5.30 11.37 13.51
CA CYS A 600 -5.55 12.52 12.64
C CYS A 600 -6.48 12.12 11.49
N MET A 601 -7.80 12.14 11.75
CA MET A 601 -8.85 11.72 10.80
C MET A 601 -9.87 12.82 10.60
N LEU A 602 -9.98 13.29 9.35
CA LEU A 602 -11.01 14.22 8.89
C LEU A 602 -12.15 13.43 8.26
N THR A 603 -13.39 13.73 8.62
CA THR A 603 -14.59 13.13 8.01
C THR A 603 -15.65 14.19 7.73
N ARG A 604 -16.49 13.98 6.72
CA ARG A 604 -17.62 14.87 6.47
C ARG A 604 -18.66 14.72 7.58
N ARG A 605 -19.28 15.83 7.98
CA ARG A 605 -20.34 15.82 8.98
C ARG A 605 -21.50 14.91 8.55
N ASP A 606 -21.98 15.05 7.31
CA ASP A 606 -23.12 14.28 6.81
C ASP A 606 -22.86 12.77 6.77
N VAL A 607 -21.63 12.36 6.42
CA VAL A 607 -21.19 10.97 6.50
C VAL A 607 -21.14 10.50 7.95
N PHE A 608 -20.53 11.26 8.85
CA PHE A 608 -20.43 10.90 10.27
C PHE A 608 -21.81 10.75 10.93
N GLU A 609 -22.74 11.68 10.65
CA GLU A 609 -24.12 11.65 11.13
C GLU A 609 -24.90 10.46 10.57
N THR A 610 -24.77 10.19 9.27
CA THR A 610 -25.40 9.03 8.62
C THR A 610 -24.96 7.71 9.26
N LEU A 611 -23.68 7.62 9.59
CA LEU A 611 -23.09 6.48 10.26
C LEU A 611 -23.39 6.42 11.76
N LYS A 612 -24.03 7.46 12.33
CA LYS A 612 -24.29 7.63 13.77
C LYS A 612 -23.01 7.65 14.61
N GLY A 613 -21.96 8.24 14.06
CA GLY A 613 -20.65 8.41 14.68
C GLY A 613 -19.86 7.11 14.90
N PHE A 614 -18.95 7.14 15.88
CA PHE A 614 -18.19 5.97 16.30
C PHE A 614 -19.07 4.97 17.04
N ASP A 615 -18.78 3.68 16.88
CA ASP A 615 -19.48 2.62 17.63
C ASP A 615 -18.95 2.58 19.07
N GLU A 616 -19.76 3.02 20.04
CA GLU A 616 -19.37 3.09 21.44
C GLU A 616 -19.12 1.73 22.11
N ALA A 617 -19.56 0.63 21.48
CA ALA A 617 -19.23 -0.72 21.92
C ALA A 617 -17.75 -1.07 21.67
N ILE A 618 -17.12 -0.38 20.72
CA ILE A 618 -15.69 -0.45 20.44
C ILE A 618 -15.02 0.72 21.16
N ALA A 619 -14.60 0.48 22.40
CA ALA A 619 -14.28 1.57 23.32
C ALA A 619 -12.95 2.26 23.01
N VAL A 620 -11.95 1.53 22.51
CA VAL A 620 -10.60 2.08 22.28
C VAL A 620 -9.95 1.56 21.01
N GLY A 621 -9.89 0.24 20.80
CA GLY A 621 -9.19 -0.36 19.67
C GLY A 621 -10.07 -0.46 18.43
N PHE A 622 -9.56 -0.06 17.26
CA PHE A 622 -10.25 -0.20 15.94
C PHE A 622 -11.52 0.63 15.74
N GLY A 623 -11.88 1.57 16.63
CA GLY A 623 -13.04 2.44 16.42
C GLY A 623 -12.92 3.29 15.15
N ASP A 624 -11.70 3.71 14.82
CA ASP A 624 -11.34 4.40 13.59
C ASP A 624 -11.47 3.50 12.34
N VAL A 625 -10.99 2.26 12.43
CA VAL A 625 -11.12 1.27 11.35
C VAL A 625 -12.59 0.88 11.14
N ASP A 626 -13.36 0.67 12.21
CA ASP A 626 -14.80 0.36 12.15
C ASP A 626 -15.58 1.47 11.44
N LEU A 627 -15.32 2.74 11.78
CA LEU A 627 -15.96 3.88 11.12
C LEU A 627 -15.66 3.89 9.61
N CYS A 628 -14.41 3.64 9.22
CA CYS A 628 -14.00 3.59 7.81
C CYS A 628 -14.66 2.44 7.05
N LEU A 629 -14.76 1.24 7.65
CA LEU A 629 -15.41 0.09 7.00
C LEU A 629 -16.92 0.27 6.91
N ARG A 630 -17.57 0.90 7.90
CA ARG A 630 -18.98 1.30 7.78
C ARG A 630 -19.19 2.35 6.69
N ALA A 631 -18.30 3.33 6.57
CA ALA A 631 -18.33 4.31 5.48
C ALA A 631 -18.19 3.62 4.11
N ALA A 632 -17.27 2.65 3.98
CA ALA A 632 -17.10 1.85 2.77
C ALA A 632 -18.35 1.04 2.40
N ASN A 633 -19.05 0.47 3.39
CA ASN A 633 -20.32 -0.24 3.17
C ASN A 633 -21.45 0.65 2.63
N GLU A 634 -21.39 1.96 2.92
CA GLU A 634 -22.30 2.97 2.34
C GLU A 634 -21.80 3.53 1.00
N GLY A 635 -20.61 3.13 0.53
CA GLY A 635 -20.02 3.52 -0.74
C GLY A 635 -19.05 4.70 -0.67
N TYR A 636 -18.59 5.09 0.53
CA TYR A 636 -17.59 6.14 0.71
C TYR A 636 -16.16 5.59 0.73
N GLN A 637 -15.23 6.39 0.22
CA GLN A 637 -13.81 6.08 0.24
C GLN A 637 -13.11 6.71 1.45
N SER A 638 -12.09 5.99 1.94
CA SER A 638 -11.11 6.51 2.90
C SER A 638 -9.79 6.75 2.20
N LEU A 639 -9.24 7.97 2.30
CA LEU A 639 -7.94 8.33 1.69
C LEU A 639 -6.92 8.68 2.76
N CYS A 640 -5.66 8.33 2.55
CA CYS A 640 -4.55 8.90 3.31
C CYS A 640 -3.83 9.93 2.43
N SER A 641 -3.72 11.16 2.93
CA SER A 641 -2.91 12.20 2.29
C SER A 641 -1.44 11.96 2.59
N ALA A 642 -0.61 11.92 1.53
CA ALA A 642 0.84 11.85 1.65
C ALA A 642 1.50 13.22 1.83
N GLU A 643 0.74 14.31 1.69
CA GLU A 643 1.22 15.69 1.81
C GLU A 643 0.80 16.33 3.14
N ALA A 644 -0.25 15.82 3.80
CA ALA A 644 -0.58 16.16 5.18
C ALA A 644 0.27 15.31 6.14
N VAL A 645 1.45 15.84 6.51
CA VAL A 645 2.46 15.11 7.29
C VAL A 645 2.61 15.74 8.68
N LEU A 646 2.39 14.95 9.72
CA LEU A 646 2.42 15.37 11.12
C LEU A 646 3.33 14.45 11.96
N PHE A 647 3.79 14.92 13.11
CA PHE A 647 4.40 14.05 14.11
C PHE A 647 3.32 13.53 15.05
N HIS A 648 3.48 12.30 15.50
CA HIS A 648 2.64 11.73 16.55
C HIS A 648 3.53 11.12 17.62
N HIS A 649 3.52 11.75 18.79
CA HIS A 649 4.42 11.48 19.92
C HIS A 649 3.96 10.27 20.75
N GLU A 650 3.51 9.21 20.07
CA GLU A 650 2.96 7.98 20.64
C GLU A 650 3.72 7.54 21.92
N SER A 651 2.98 7.32 23.02
CA SER A 651 3.46 6.94 24.38
C SER A 651 3.78 8.08 25.36
N VAL A 652 3.51 9.36 25.03
CA VAL A 652 3.61 10.45 26.02
C VAL A 652 2.30 10.61 26.82
N SER A 653 1.16 10.21 26.26
CA SER A 653 -0.17 10.20 26.91
C SER A 653 -0.51 8.90 27.66
N ARG A 654 0.29 7.84 27.47
CA ARG A 654 0.13 6.52 28.11
C ARG A 654 1.37 6.20 28.94
N ASP A 655 1.24 6.16 30.26
CA ASP A 655 2.31 5.71 31.15
C ASP A 655 2.96 4.43 30.61
N ILE A 656 4.26 4.51 30.31
CA ILE A 656 5.10 3.55 29.55
C ILE A 656 5.25 2.18 30.26
N LEU A 657 4.46 1.90 31.29
CA LEU A 657 4.61 0.71 32.11
C LEU A 657 3.96 -0.56 31.54
N PHE A 658 3.12 -0.47 30.50
CA PHE A 658 2.37 -1.64 30.02
C PHE A 658 2.22 -1.71 28.48
N ALA A 659 3.34 -1.77 27.74
CA ALA A 659 3.34 -2.37 26.41
C ALA A 659 3.46 -3.90 26.55
N ASP A 660 2.38 -4.52 27.00
CA ASP A 660 2.22 -5.97 26.92
C ASP A 660 1.97 -6.34 25.45
N GLU A 661 2.59 -7.43 24.97
CA GLU A 661 2.29 -8.04 23.65
C GLU A 661 0.90 -8.70 23.62
N LYS A 662 0.17 -8.63 24.74
CA LYS A 662 -1.25 -8.90 24.77
C LYS A 662 -1.93 -7.69 24.18
N ASP A 663 -2.69 -7.95 23.13
CA ASP A 663 -3.75 -7.10 22.63
C ASP A 663 -4.32 -6.23 23.78
N PRO A 664 -4.12 -4.90 23.74
CA PRO A 664 -4.52 -4.03 24.85
C PRO A 664 -6.04 -3.96 24.99
N HIS A 665 -6.78 -4.35 23.94
CA HIS A 665 -8.24 -4.30 23.88
C HIS A 665 -8.81 -5.61 23.29
N PRO A 666 -8.65 -6.75 23.99
CA PRO A 666 -9.00 -8.07 23.45
C PRO A 666 -10.50 -8.24 23.16
N ALA A 667 -11.35 -7.52 23.90
CA ALA A 667 -12.79 -7.47 23.64
C ALA A 667 -13.08 -6.78 22.30
N ASP A 668 -12.50 -5.59 22.08
CA ASP A 668 -12.64 -4.83 20.82
C ASP A 668 -12.12 -5.65 19.63
N THR A 669 -10.94 -6.28 19.76
CA THR A 669 -10.38 -7.14 18.71
C THR A 669 -11.27 -8.33 18.38
N THR A 670 -11.87 -8.97 19.39
CA THR A 670 -12.75 -10.12 19.19
C THR A 670 -14.03 -9.69 18.47
N ALA A 671 -14.64 -8.59 18.90
CA ALA A 671 -15.82 -8.01 18.26
C ALA A 671 -15.53 -7.61 16.81
N PHE A 672 -14.42 -6.90 16.58
CA PHE A 672 -14.00 -6.45 15.27
C PHE A 672 -13.72 -7.62 14.31
N ARG A 673 -12.94 -8.62 14.74
CA ARG A 673 -12.66 -9.84 13.94
C ARG A 673 -13.93 -10.60 13.59
N HIS A 674 -14.90 -10.64 14.50
CA HIS A 674 -16.16 -11.32 14.24
C HIS A 674 -17.00 -10.55 13.20
N ARG A 675 -17.07 -9.22 13.32
CA ARG A 675 -17.86 -8.35 12.44
C ARG A 675 -17.31 -8.28 11.01
N TYR A 676 -15.99 -8.17 10.86
CA TYR A 676 -15.33 -7.87 9.58
C TYR A 676 -14.46 -9.02 9.06
N ARG A 677 -14.83 -10.28 9.38
CA ARG A 677 -14.04 -11.46 8.99
C ARG A 677 -13.71 -11.48 7.50
N ASP A 678 -14.72 -11.24 6.66
CA ASP A 678 -14.58 -11.32 5.21
C ASP A 678 -13.76 -10.15 4.64
N ASP A 679 -13.95 -8.94 5.18
CA ASP A 679 -13.20 -7.73 4.80
C ASP A 679 -11.71 -7.88 5.14
N ILE A 680 -11.40 -8.39 6.34
CA ILE A 680 -10.02 -8.62 6.79
C ILE A 680 -9.30 -9.57 5.84
N GLU A 681 -9.98 -10.60 5.33
CA GLU A 681 -9.34 -11.56 4.43
C GLU A 681 -9.09 -10.98 3.02
N ARG A 682 -9.79 -9.91 2.64
CA ARG A 682 -9.89 -9.40 1.26
C ARG A 682 -9.61 -7.90 1.14
N ASP A 683 -8.60 -7.40 1.84
CA ASP A 683 -8.17 -6.00 1.69
C ASP A 683 -7.80 -5.70 0.21
N PRO A 684 -8.52 -4.79 -0.47
CA PRO A 684 -8.23 -4.47 -1.87
C PRO A 684 -6.96 -3.63 -2.03
N PHE A 685 -6.51 -2.91 -1.00
CA PHE A 685 -5.37 -2.00 -1.05
C PHE A 685 -4.06 -2.64 -0.56
N TYR A 686 -4.10 -3.87 -0.03
CA TYR A 686 -2.92 -4.64 0.36
C TYR A 686 -2.83 -5.99 -0.36
N HIS A 687 -1.84 -6.09 -1.25
CA HIS A 687 -1.68 -7.25 -2.13
C HIS A 687 -1.45 -8.56 -1.36
N GLY A 688 -2.15 -9.64 -1.74
CA GLY A 688 -2.10 -10.94 -1.04
C GLY A 688 -0.73 -11.63 -1.05
N MET A 689 0.15 -11.31 -2.00
CA MET A 689 1.54 -11.78 -2.01
C MET A 689 2.49 -10.91 -1.17
N LEU A 690 2.00 -9.93 -0.41
CA LEU A 690 2.78 -9.19 0.57
C LEU A 690 2.70 -9.83 1.96
N SER A 691 3.76 -9.61 2.73
CA SER A 691 3.95 -10.19 4.05
C SER A 691 2.89 -9.73 5.05
N ARG A 692 2.08 -10.67 5.57
CA ARG A 692 1.03 -10.38 6.56
C ARG A 692 1.49 -10.29 8.01
N THR A 693 2.79 -10.40 8.24
CA THR A 693 3.38 -10.50 9.59
C THR A 693 4.28 -9.35 9.97
N VAL A 694 4.57 -8.47 9.01
CA VAL A 694 5.34 -7.26 9.22
C VAL A 694 4.70 -6.13 8.44
N THR A 695 4.91 -4.91 8.90
CA THR A 695 4.41 -3.68 8.28
C THR A 695 5.27 -3.20 7.11
N HIS A 696 6.45 -3.81 6.93
CA HIS A 696 7.36 -3.51 5.84
C HIS A 696 6.79 -3.96 4.50
N TYR A 697 7.04 -3.16 3.46
CA TYR A 697 6.64 -3.53 2.11
C TYR A 697 7.55 -4.64 1.57
N ARG A 698 7.11 -5.89 1.69
CA ARG A 698 7.90 -7.06 1.31
C ARG A 698 7.01 -8.18 0.78
N PRO A 699 7.34 -8.82 -0.35
CA PRO A 699 6.69 -10.05 -0.76
C PRO A 699 6.84 -11.18 0.27
N ILE A 700 5.84 -12.07 0.37
CA ILE A 700 5.94 -13.32 1.12
C ILE A 700 7.12 -14.14 0.60
N ARG A 701 7.88 -14.77 1.50
CA ARG A 701 9.08 -15.52 1.08
C ARG A 701 8.75 -16.72 0.19
N VAL A 702 7.63 -17.35 0.47
CA VAL A 702 7.09 -18.48 -0.30
C VAL A 702 5.79 -18.01 -0.94
N PRO A 703 5.76 -17.77 -2.26
CA PRO A 703 4.53 -17.39 -2.93
C PRO A 703 3.56 -18.56 -2.97
N TYR A 704 2.27 -18.30 -2.69
CA TYR A 704 1.20 -19.29 -2.83
C TYR A 704 0.93 -19.61 -4.31
N SER A 705 0.25 -20.74 -4.57
CA SER A 705 -0.27 -21.03 -5.91
C SER A 705 -1.40 -20.05 -6.25
N TYR A 706 -1.44 -19.63 -7.52
CA TYR A 706 -2.30 -18.55 -8.03
C TYR A 706 -3.81 -18.75 -7.85
N GLY A 707 -4.30 -19.97 -7.60
CA GLY A 707 -5.74 -20.24 -7.41
C GLY A 707 -6.34 -19.74 -6.09
N ALA A 708 -5.54 -19.11 -5.22
CA ALA A 708 -5.95 -18.69 -3.87
C ALA A 708 -6.22 -17.18 -3.72
N VAL A 709 -6.11 -16.37 -4.78
CA VAL A 709 -6.21 -14.90 -4.67
C VAL A 709 -7.38 -14.38 -5.51
N SER A 710 -8.33 -13.71 -4.87
CA SER A 710 -9.50 -13.12 -5.53
C SER A 710 -9.14 -11.82 -6.26
N HIS A 711 -9.86 -11.50 -7.34
CA HIS A 711 -9.80 -10.19 -7.98
C HIS A 711 -10.10 -9.07 -6.96
N GLN A 712 -9.39 -7.95 -7.09
CA GLN A 712 -9.67 -6.75 -6.31
C GLN A 712 -10.52 -5.82 -7.16
N ILE A 713 -11.81 -5.76 -6.82
CA ILE A 713 -12.83 -5.04 -7.58
C ILE A 713 -13.02 -3.66 -6.95
N VAL A 714 -12.94 -2.62 -7.77
CA VAL A 714 -13.28 -1.26 -7.37
C VAL A 714 -14.32 -0.73 -8.34
N ASP A 715 -15.50 -0.46 -7.81
CA ASP A 715 -16.55 0.24 -8.54
C ASP A 715 -16.21 1.75 -8.52
N ASN A 716 -16.04 2.35 -9.70
CA ASN A 716 -15.84 3.79 -9.91
C ASN A 716 -17.16 4.57 -9.75
N LEU A 717 -18.15 3.98 -9.08
CA LEU A 717 -19.50 4.50 -8.99
C LEU A 717 -19.53 5.72 -8.07
N LYS A 718 -20.34 6.71 -8.45
CA LYS A 718 -20.75 7.79 -7.55
C LYS A 718 -21.34 7.16 -6.26
N PRO A 719 -21.05 7.72 -5.07
CA PRO A 719 -21.63 7.24 -3.83
C PRO A 719 -23.15 7.19 -3.98
N LYS A 720 -23.81 6.24 -3.32
CA LYS A 720 -25.27 6.24 -3.26
C LYS A 720 -25.69 7.62 -2.74
N PRO A 721 -26.63 8.33 -3.41
CA PRO A 721 -27.13 9.57 -2.86
C PRO A 721 -27.63 9.25 -1.44
N LEU A 722 -27.14 10.02 -0.47
CA LEU A 722 -27.59 9.89 0.91
C LEU A 722 -29.11 9.86 0.89
N LYS A 723 -29.71 8.81 1.48
CA LYS A 723 -31.13 8.87 1.77
C LYS A 723 -31.28 10.07 2.68
N THR A 724 -31.88 11.14 2.17
CA THR A 724 -32.30 12.26 3.00
C THR A 724 -33.12 11.66 4.15
N PRO A 725 -32.79 11.97 5.41
CA PRO A 725 -33.48 11.40 6.57
C PRO A 725 -35.00 11.65 6.54
#